data_AF-A0A8S2AM32-F1
#
_entry.id   AF-A0A8S2AM32-F1
#
_cell.length_a   1.000
_cell.length_b   1.000
_cell.length_c   1.000
_cell.angle_alpha   90.00
_cell.angle_beta   90.00
_cell.angle_gamma   90.00
#
_symmetry.space_group_name_H-M   'P 1'
#
loop_
_entity.id
_entity.type
_entity.pdbx_description
1 polymer ?
#
loop_
_entity_poly.entity_id
_entity_poly.type
_entity_poly.pdbx_seq_one_letter_code
_entity_poly.pdbx_strand_id
1 'polypeptide(L)'
;MEGCSYLSIQHSRTSEAKLVDEIAVDTFKKLNDLAPSGNEGLVGIESRLKNLEKLLSWEDLDSVHILGIVGMVGIGKTTLADCLYGRMRGRFDGSCFLTNIRENSGRSGLEYLLQKLFSTVLNDRYLKIGAPGNAHERFERRLKSKRLLIVLDDVNDEKQIRYLMGHCKCLNAFNDSCPSKEFEGLTNMVLDYAKGHPLALKVLGSDLCERDPLYWEDKLDRLKSRSHGDIYEVLETSYEELTIEQKTVFLDIACFFRSKNVDYVTSLLNSHGVDMSSVIKDLVDKCLITLSDNRIEMHDMLQTMGKEISLKAETIGRRDFSWLSRHGYQCQWHIRLWNSEDICDLLTKGPGTDKIRGIFLDTSKLRAMRLSAEAFNGMYNLKYLKIYDSHCSRGCKAEFKLHLQGRLDFLPNELTYLHWHGYPLQSIPLDFDPKNLVDLKLQYSQLTEIWDDKKDAGMLKWVDLSRSLNLRQCLGLANAQNLERLNLEGCCSRLEVFPEIKEDMESLEILLLDDTAITEMPKMMHLSNIKTFSLCGTSSQVSVSMFFMPPTLGCSRLTDLYLSRCSLYKLPDNIGGLFSLQSLCLSGNNIENLPESFNQLHNLKWVDLKFCKMLKSLPVLPQNLQYLDAHECESLETLANPLTPLLVGERIHSMFIFSNCYKLNQDAQESLVGHARIKSQLIANASVKRYYRGFIPEPLFGICYPATEIPSWFCHQRLGRSLEIPLPPHWCDTNFVGLALSVVVSFKNYEDRAKRFSVKCCGKFENQDGSFTRFDFTLAGWNEPCKSLIHEPRKLTSDHVFMAYNSCFQVKNLHGESKKCCYTKASFEFYVTDDETRKKMETFEVIKCGMSLVYVPEDDDCMLLKKTNLVQLSMETVPSCKKPSCSYGLDDVMDDDRPKRGLCQFVGGEEPDCKRKKKEKITV
;
A
#
# COMPACT_ATOMS: atom_id res chain seq x y z
N MET A 1 -59.80 35.69 23.30
CA MET A 1 -60.43 35.63 24.64
C MET A 1 -60.18 34.24 25.19
N GLU A 2 -59.82 34.23 26.46
CA GLU A 2 -59.29 33.12 27.26
C GLU A 2 -60.12 31.83 27.23
N GLY A 3 -59.50 30.69 27.55
CA GLY A 3 -60.26 29.48 27.86
C GLY A 3 -59.46 28.19 28.04
N CYS A 4 -59.01 27.96 29.28
CA CYS A 4 -58.87 26.68 29.99
C CYS A 4 -57.89 25.59 29.50
N SER A 5 -56.79 25.50 30.26
CA SER A 5 -55.92 24.34 30.44
C SER A 5 -56.52 23.32 31.44
N TYR A 6 -56.61 22.05 31.04
CA TYR A 6 -56.69 20.90 31.95
C TYR A 6 -55.73 19.80 31.49
N LEU A 7 -54.96 19.27 32.44
CA LEU A 7 -54.07 18.12 32.29
C LEU A 7 -54.84 16.88 31.80
N SER A 8 -54.29 16.18 30.81
CA SER A 8 -54.57 14.76 30.61
C SER A 8 -53.29 14.01 30.25
N ILE A 9 -53.09 12.92 30.99
CA ILE A 9 -52.03 11.92 30.85
C ILE A 9 -52.11 11.31 29.45
N GLN A 10 -51.00 11.33 28.69
CA GLN A 10 -50.84 10.44 27.54
C GLN A 10 -49.67 9.50 27.79
N HIS A 11 -50.02 8.26 28.14
CA HIS A 11 -49.20 7.09 27.91
C HIS A 11 -48.70 7.10 26.46
N SER A 12 -47.39 7.22 26.24
CA SER A 12 -46.81 6.85 24.95
C SER A 12 -46.90 5.32 24.83
N ARG A 13 -47.97 4.86 24.18
CA ARG A 13 -48.04 3.53 23.58
C ARG A 13 -46.90 3.41 22.56
N THR A 14 -45.71 3.00 23.01
CA THR A 14 -44.80 2.27 22.15
C THR A 14 -45.55 1.00 21.77
N SER A 15 -45.86 0.82 20.48
CA SER A 15 -46.61 -0.34 20.04
C SER A 15 -45.86 -1.61 20.47
N GLU A 16 -46.56 -2.56 21.09
CA GLU A 16 -45.99 -3.87 21.42
C GLU A 16 -45.34 -4.52 20.19
N ALA A 17 -45.80 -4.17 18.97
CA ALA A 17 -45.18 -4.54 17.71
C ALA A 17 -43.71 -4.11 17.57
N LYS A 18 -43.31 -2.92 18.06
CA LYS A 18 -41.89 -2.49 18.04
C LYS A 18 -41.05 -3.26 19.03
N LEU A 19 -41.59 -3.53 20.22
CA LEU A 19 -40.90 -4.32 21.24
C LEU A 19 -40.74 -5.78 20.78
N VAL A 20 -41.76 -6.33 20.13
CA VAL A 20 -41.75 -7.68 19.54
C VAL A 20 -40.79 -7.75 18.34
N ASP A 21 -40.70 -6.72 17.50
CA ASP A 21 -39.70 -6.65 16.42
C ASP A 21 -38.27 -6.57 16.98
N GLU A 22 -38.04 -5.78 18.03
CA GLU A 22 -36.72 -5.69 18.68
C GLU A 22 -36.32 -7.03 19.32
N ILE A 23 -37.25 -7.70 20.02
CA ILE A 23 -37.01 -9.04 20.59
C ILE A 23 -36.78 -10.07 19.48
N ALA A 24 -37.54 -10.02 18.37
CA ALA A 24 -37.39 -10.95 17.26
C ALA A 24 -36.05 -10.76 16.54
N VAL A 25 -35.64 -9.52 16.29
CA VAL A 25 -34.34 -9.19 15.64
C VAL A 25 -33.16 -9.58 16.54
N ASP A 26 -33.25 -9.34 17.84
CA ASP A 26 -32.21 -9.70 18.80
C ASP A 26 -32.09 -11.23 18.98
N THR A 27 -33.22 -11.93 19.07
CA THR A 27 -33.26 -13.41 19.12
C THR A 27 -32.73 -14.03 17.83
N PHE A 28 -33.04 -13.44 16.66
CA PHE A 28 -32.58 -13.92 15.35
C PHE A 28 -31.07 -13.67 15.13
N LYS A 29 -30.50 -12.58 15.68
CA LYS A 29 -29.05 -12.37 15.71
C LYS A 29 -28.34 -13.41 16.57
N LYS A 30 -28.84 -13.63 17.79
CA LYS A 30 -28.28 -14.62 18.72
C LYS A 30 -28.33 -16.05 18.19
N LEU A 31 -29.36 -16.40 17.41
CA LEU A 31 -29.48 -17.71 16.76
C LEU A 31 -28.55 -17.88 15.54
N ASN A 32 -28.21 -16.80 14.82
CA ASN A 32 -27.24 -16.86 13.72
C ASN A 32 -25.79 -16.99 14.23
N ASP A 33 -25.45 -16.40 15.38
CA ASP A 33 -24.14 -16.58 16.01
C ASP A 33 -23.91 -18.02 16.54
N LEU A 34 -24.99 -18.78 16.72
CA LEU A 34 -24.98 -20.19 17.14
C LEU A 34 -25.04 -21.18 15.96
N ALA A 35 -25.22 -20.71 14.72
CA ALA A 35 -25.26 -21.59 13.56
C ALA A 35 -23.83 -21.93 13.11
N PRO A 36 -23.42 -23.22 13.12
CA PRO A 36 -22.08 -23.59 12.69
C PRO A 36 -21.92 -23.27 11.21
N SER A 37 -21.03 -22.33 10.88
CA SER A 37 -20.59 -22.14 9.50
C SER A 37 -19.84 -23.39 9.08
N GLY A 38 -20.32 -24.10 8.06
CA GLY A 38 -19.67 -25.28 7.47
C GLY A 38 -18.35 -24.97 6.74
N ASN A 39 -17.54 -24.07 7.28
CA ASN A 39 -16.37 -23.47 6.66
C ASN A 39 -15.03 -24.02 7.20
N GLU A 40 -15.06 -25.09 8.01
CA GLU A 40 -13.82 -25.75 8.44
C GLU A 40 -13.16 -26.44 7.22
N GLY A 41 -12.12 -25.81 6.69
CA GLY A 41 -11.26 -26.37 5.63
C GLY A 41 -11.04 -25.48 4.39
N LEU A 42 -11.70 -24.32 4.27
CA LEU A 42 -11.58 -23.46 3.09
C LEU A 42 -10.45 -22.42 3.22
N VAL A 43 -9.37 -22.60 2.45
CA VAL A 43 -8.17 -21.73 2.49
C VAL A 43 -8.32 -20.53 1.56
N GLY A 44 -8.13 -19.31 2.09
CA GLY A 44 -8.01 -18.08 1.27
C GLY A 44 -9.32 -17.44 0.78
N ILE A 45 -10.48 -17.88 1.28
CA ILE A 45 -11.78 -17.32 0.91
C ILE A 45 -12.06 -15.96 1.58
N GLU A 46 -11.58 -15.74 2.80
CA GLU A 46 -11.90 -14.53 3.59
C GLU A 46 -11.37 -13.23 2.95
N SER A 47 -10.21 -13.26 2.30
CA SER A 47 -9.68 -12.09 1.58
C SER A 47 -10.52 -11.73 0.36
N ARG A 48 -11.04 -12.74 -0.36
CA ARG A 48 -11.92 -12.56 -1.53
C ARG A 48 -13.31 -12.07 -1.11
N LEU A 49 -13.84 -12.57 0.01
CA LEU A 49 -15.09 -12.07 0.59
C LEU A 49 -14.97 -10.59 0.99
N LYS A 50 -13.89 -10.18 1.66
CA LYS A 50 -13.67 -8.76 2.01
C LYS A 50 -13.60 -7.84 0.79
N ASN A 51 -13.06 -8.31 -0.34
CA ASN A 51 -13.03 -7.55 -1.58
C ASN A 51 -14.43 -7.43 -2.22
N LEU A 52 -15.23 -8.51 -2.21
CA LEU A 52 -16.62 -8.48 -2.67
C LEU A 52 -17.50 -7.60 -1.76
N GLU A 53 -17.29 -7.64 -0.45
CA GLU A 53 -17.99 -6.79 0.52
C GLU A 53 -17.72 -5.30 0.27
N LYS A 54 -16.49 -4.92 -0.11
CA LYS A 54 -16.13 -3.55 -0.49
C LYS A 54 -16.80 -3.09 -1.78
N LEU A 55 -16.89 -3.97 -2.79
CA LEU A 55 -17.53 -3.66 -4.07
C LEU A 55 -19.04 -3.43 -3.95
N LEU A 56 -19.65 -3.94 -2.88
CA LEU A 56 -21.08 -3.89 -2.66
C LEU A 56 -21.53 -2.73 -1.75
N SER A 57 -20.70 -1.69 -1.53
CA SER A 57 -20.90 -0.54 -0.62
C SER A 57 -22.35 -0.28 -0.20
N TRP A 58 -22.69 -0.72 1.02
CA TRP A 58 -24.06 -1.00 1.44
C TRP A 58 -24.78 0.16 2.14
N GLU A 59 -24.13 1.32 2.24
CA GLU A 59 -24.60 2.42 3.10
C GLU A 59 -25.55 3.41 2.40
N ASP A 60 -25.72 3.33 1.07
CA ASP A 60 -26.63 4.20 0.28
C ASP A 60 -27.45 3.40 -0.78
N LEU A 61 -28.34 2.51 -0.35
CA LEU A 61 -29.12 1.65 -1.25
C LEU A 61 -30.50 2.24 -1.62
N ASP A 62 -30.52 3.30 -2.43
CA ASP A 62 -31.73 3.76 -3.13
C ASP A 62 -31.90 3.11 -4.53
N SER A 63 -31.01 2.18 -4.92
CA SER A 63 -31.01 1.54 -6.26
C SER A 63 -30.66 0.04 -6.24
N VAL A 64 -31.02 -0.67 -7.32
CA VAL A 64 -30.75 -2.11 -7.52
C VAL A 64 -29.31 -2.31 -7.98
N HIS A 65 -28.55 -3.15 -7.27
CA HIS A 65 -27.15 -3.46 -7.57
C HIS A 65 -27.02 -4.90 -8.08
N ILE A 66 -26.28 -5.10 -9.19
CA ILE A 66 -26.02 -6.41 -9.79
C ILE A 66 -24.52 -6.69 -9.72
N LEU A 67 -24.15 -7.85 -9.21
CA LEU A 67 -22.76 -8.30 -9.10
C LEU A 67 -22.56 -9.60 -9.88
N GLY A 68 -21.66 -9.59 -10.85
CA GLY A 68 -21.26 -10.78 -11.60
C GLY A 68 -20.05 -11.46 -10.97
N ILE A 69 -20.18 -12.73 -10.56
CA ILE A 69 -19.05 -13.58 -10.16
C ILE A 69 -18.69 -14.50 -11.32
N VAL A 70 -17.62 -14.16 -12.04
CA VAL A 70 -17.18 -14.87 -13.26
C VAL A 70 -15.81 -15.53 -13.02
N GLY A 71 -15.61 -16.71 -13.60
CA GLY A 71 -14.39 -17.50 -13.41
C GLY A 71 -14.54 -18.93 -13.92
N MET A 72 -13.44 -19.68 -14.02
CA MET A 72 -13.44 -21.04 -14.56
C MET A 72 -14.26 -22.03 -13.70
N VAL A 73 -14.69 -23.14 -14.29
CA VAL A 73 -15.35 -24.23 -13.56
C VAL A 73 -14.40 -24.75 -12.47
N GLY A 74 -14.92 -25.03 -11.27
CA GLY A 74 -14.12 -25.57 -10.15
C GLY A 74 -13.31 -24.56 -9.34
N ILE A 75 -13.22 -23.28 -9.74
CA ILE A 75 -12.45 -22.24 -9.00
C ILE A 75 -13.08 -21.80 -7.67
N GLY A 76 -14.23 -22.38 -7.30
CA GLY A 76 -14.95 -22.06 -6.07
C GLY A 76 -15.93 -20.89 -6.17
N LYS A 77 -16.47 -20.56 -7.36
CA LYS A 77 -17.46 -19.48 -7.52
C LYS A 77 -18.73 -19.72 -6.71
N THR A 78 -19.33 -20.90 -6.87
CA THR A 78 -20.54 -21.31 -6.15
C THR A 78 -20.28 -21.32 -4.64
N THR A 79 -19.12 -21.81 -4.21
CA THR A 79 -18.68 -21.78 -2.81
C THR A 79 -18.54 -20.35 -2.28
N LEU A 80 -17.94 -19.44 -3.06
CA LEU A 80 -17.79 -18.04 -2.68
C LEU A 80 -19.14 -17.31 -2.61
N ALA A 81 -20.03 -17.58 -3.56
CA ALA A 81 -21.39 -17.04 -3.60
C ALA A 81 -22.23 -17.56 -2.42
N ASP A 82 -22.10 -18.84 -2.06
CA ASP A 82 -22.77 -19.47 -0.92
C ASP A 82 -22.27 -18.93 0.42
N CYS A 83 -20.94 -18.78 0.58
CA CYS A 83 -20.36 -18.13 1.76
C CYS A 83 -20.83 -16.68 1.89
N LEU A 84 -20.89 -15.91 0.79
CA LEU A 84 -21.39 -14.54 0.79
C LEU A 84 -22.88 -14.49 1.13
N TYR A 85 -23.69 -15.38 0.54
CA TYR A 85 -25.12 -15.47 0.80
C TYR A 85 -25.42 -15.80 2.26
N GLY A 86 -24.74 -16.79 2.84
CA GLY A 86 -24.91 -17.18 4.24
C GLY A 86 -24.63 -16.03 5.20
N ARG A 87 -23.60 -15.22 4.91
CA ARG A 87 -23.20 -14.05 5.72
C ARG A 87 -24.15 -12.86 5.58
N MET A 88 -24.80 -12.71 4.43
CA MET A 88 -25.55 -11.49 4.08
C MET A 88 -27.07 -11.66 4.11
N ARG A 89 -27.60 -12.87 3.95
CA ARG A 89 -29.06 -13.11 3.86
C ARG A 89 -29.87 -12.52 5.02
N GLY A 90 -29.30 -12.42 6.21
CA GLY A 90 -29.95 -11.87 7.40
C GLY A 90 -30.09 -10.34 7.43
N ARG A 91 -29.50 -9.63 6.47
CA ARG A 91 -29.56 -8.15 6.36
C ARG A 91 -30.67 -7.65 5.43
N PHE A 92 -31.40 -8.56 4.78
CA PHE A 92 -32.40 -8.26 3.77
C PHE A 92 -33.79 -8.76 4.18
N ASP A 93 -34.84 -8.09 3.72
CA ASP A 93 -36.24 -8.40 4.03
C ASP A 93 -36.73 -9.69 3.32
N GLY A 94 -35.98 -10.14 2.31
CA GLY A 94 -36.16 -11.43 1.64
C GLY A 94 -34.87 -11.86 0.94
N SER A 95 -34.57 -13.15 0.93
CA SER A 95 -33.38 -13.69 0.27
C SER A 95 -33.67 -15.01 -0.45
N CYS A 96 -33.04 -15.24 -1.60
CA CYS A 96 -33.16 -16.48 -2.35
C CYS A 96 -31.85 -16.85 -3.03
N PHE A 97 -31.44 -18.11 -2.88
CA PHE A 97 -30.33 -18.71 -3.61
C PHE A 97 -30.88 -19.75 -4.59
N LEU A 98 -30.79 -19.46 -5.89
CA LEU A 98 -31.14 -20.39 -6.96
C LEU A 98 -29.87 -21.10 -7.46
N THR A 99 -29.67 -22.34 -7.01
CA THR A 99 -28.56 -23.21 -7.39
C THR A 99 -28.76 -23.83 -8.77
N ASN A 100 -27.67 -24.04 -9.53
CA ASN A 100 -27.66 -24.79 -10.80
C ASN A 100 -28.79 -24.39 -11.78
N ILE A 101 -28.90 -23.10 -12.11
CA ILE A 101 -29.97 -22.59 -12.98
C ILE A 101 -29.92 -23.24 -14.37
N ARG A 102 -28.73 -23.47 -14.92
CA ARG A 102 -28.53 -24.20 -16.18
C ARG A 102 -29.21 -25.58 -16.19
N GLU A 103 -29.00 -26.39 -15.16
CA GLU A 103 -29.55 -27.75 -15.09
C GLU A 103 -31.06 -27.74 -14.81
N ASN A 104 -31.50 -26.86 -13.90
CA ASN A 104 -32.89 -26.79 -13.46
C ASN A 104 -33.83 -26.18 -14.51
N SER A 105 -33.35 -25.20 -15.29
CA SER A 105 -34.13 -24.62 -16.40
C SER A 105 -34.37 -25.65 -17.52
N GLY A 106 -33.39 -26.53 -17.80
CA GLY A 106 -33.52 -27.61 -18.77
C GLY A 106 -34.44 -28.75 -18.33
N ARG A 107 -34.52 -29.06 -17.02
CA ARG A 107 -35.35 -30.15 -16.49
C ARG A 107 -36.80 -29.77 -16.18
N SER A 108 -37.05 -28.55 -15.69
CA SER A 108 -38.34 -28.17 -15.12
C SER A 108 -38.89 -26.84 -15.66
N GLY A 109 -38.17 -26.20 -16.58
CA GLY A 109 -38.56 -24.93 -17.20
C GLY A 109 -38.29 -23.71 -16.31
N LEU A 110 -38.23 -22.53 -16.93
CA LEU A 110 -37.97 -21.25 -16.26
C LEU A 110 -39.14 -20.79 -15.36
N GLU A 111 -40.36 -21.22 -15.65
CA GLU A 111 -41.56 -20.91 -14.87
C GLU A 111 -41.50 -21.51 -13.45
N TYR A 112 -40.94 -22.72 -13.33
CA TYR A 112 -40.68 -23.37 -12.04
C TYR A 112 -39.66 -22.60 -11.20
N LEU A 113 -38.56 -22.14 -11.81
CA LEU A 113 -37.53 -21.34 -11.14
C LEU A 113 -38.07 -19.98 -10.69
N LEU A 114 -38.91 -19.35 -11.50
CA LEU A 114 -39.60 -18.10 -11.18
C LEU A 114 -40.55 -18.29 -9.98
N GLN A 115 -41.30 -19.40 -9.95
CA GLN A 115 -42.15 -19.76 -8.83
C GLN A 115 -41.36 -20.02 -7.55
N LYS A 116 -40.23 -20.71 -7.66
CA LYS A 116 -39.32 -20.95 -6.52
C LYS A 116 -38.74 -19.64 -5.99
N LEU A 117 -38.32 -18.73 -6.87
CA LEU A 117 -37.83 -17.40 -6.49
C LEU A 117 -38.88 -16.63 -5.68
N PHE A 118 -40.09 -16.49 -6.23
CA PHE A 118 -41.13 -15.67 -5.61
C PHE A 118 -41.71 -16.27 -4.33
N SER A 119 -41.92 -17.58 -4.28
CA SER A 119 -42.37 -18.25 -3.06
C SER A 119 -41.35 -18.11 -1.92
N THR A 120 -40.05 -18.16 -2.25
CA THR A 120 -38.97 -18.02 -1.26
C THR A 120 -38.84 -16.58 -0.76
N VAL A 121 -38.83 -15.60 -1.68
CA VAL A 121 -38.65 -14.18 -1.33
C VAL A 121 -39.87 -13.59 -0.61
N LEU A 122 -41.08 -14.04 -0.95
CA LEU A 122 -42.32 -13.56 -0.31
C LEU A 122 -42.74 -14.40 0.90
N ASN A 123 -42.05 -15.52 1.16
CA ASN A 123 -42.34 -16.48 2.22
C ASN A 123 -43.79 -17.02 2.17
N ASP A 124 -44.29 -17.25 0.96
CA ASP A 124 -45.67 -17.67 0.68
C ASP A 124 -45.65 -18.99 -0.09
N ARG A 125 -45.91 -20.09 0.63
CA ARG A 125 -45.81 -21.46 0.10
C ARG A 125 -46.97 -21.88 -0.81
N TYR A 126 -48.01 -21.05 -0.94
CA TYR A 126 -49.23 -21.36 -1.71
C TYR A 126 -49.43 -20.47 -2.94
N LEU A 127 -48.39 -19.72 -3.32
CA LEU A 127 -48.42 -18.77 -4.41
C LEU A 127 -48.49 -19.51 -5.76
N LYS A 128 -49.69 -19.61 -6.35
CA LYS A 128 -49.91 -20.09 -7.72
C LYS A 128 -49.70 -18.92 -8.69
N ILE A 129 -48.65 -19.00 -9.51
CA ILE A 129 -48.45 -18.06 -10.62
C ILE A 129 -49.49 -18.42 -11.69
N GLY A 130 -50.51 -17.58 -11.86
CA GLY A 130 -51.37 -17.65 -13.04
C GLY A 130 -50.61 -17.18 -14.29
N ALA A 131 -51.21 -17.38 -15.48
CA ALA A 131 -50.58 -17.20 -16.80
C ALA A 131 -49.53 -16.05 -16.89
N PRO A 132 -48.38 -16.29 -17.55
CA PRO A 132 -47.14 -15.51 -17.43
C PRO A 132 -47.23 -14.00 -17.73
N GLY A 133 -48.27 -13.54 -18.43
CA GLY A 133 -48.37 -12.15 -18.90
C GLY A 133 -48.45 -11.08 -17.81
N ASN A 134 -48.96 -11.41 -16.61
CA ASN A 134 -49.19 -10.41 -15.53
C ASN A 134 -48.46 -10.75 -14.22
N ALA A 135 -47.57 -11.76 -14.23
CA ALA A 135 -46.87 -12.21 -13.03
C ALA A 135 -45.95 -11.11 -12.49
N HIS A 136 -45.00 -10.63 -13.30
CA HIS A 136 -43.99 -9.65 -12.88
C HIS A 136 -44.58 -8.34 -12.35
N GLU A 137 -45.65 -7.80 -12.96
CA GLU A 137 -46.28 -6.54 -12.51
C GLU A 137 -46.97 -6.68 -11.13
N ARG A 138 -47.52 -7.86 -10.84
CA ARG A 138 -48.15 -8.17 -9.55
C ARG A 138 -47.10 -8.35 -8.45
N PHE A 139 -45.94 -8.88 -8.81
CA PHE A 139 -44.78 -9.03 -7.91
C PHE A 139 -44.06 -7.71 -7.67
N GLU A 140 -43.86 -6.88 -8.70
CA GLU A 140 -43.22 -5.58 -8.59
C GLU A 140 -43.92 -4.69 -7.54
N ARG A 141 -45.27 -4.70 -7.51
CA ARG A 141 -46.06 -3.99 -6.49
C ARG A 141 -45.81 -4.50 -5.06
N ARG A 142 -45.54 -5.81 -4.88
CA ARG A 142 -45.29 -6.43 -3.55
C ARG A 142 -43.83 -6.34 -3.10
N LEU A 143 -42.90 -6.09 -4.02
CA LEU A 143 -41.46 -5.97 -3.76
C LEU A 143 -40.98 -4.51 -3.64
N LYS A 144 -41.78 -3.53 -4.08
CA LYS A 144 -41.46 -2.09 -4.09
C LYS A 144 -41.03 -1.46 -2.75
N SER A 145 -41.22 -2.15 -1.63
CA SER A 145 -40.85 -1.67 -0.29
C SER A 145 -39.99 -2.67 0.49
N LYS A 146 -39.34 -3.62 -0.19
CA LYS A 146 -38.50 -4.66 0.44
C LYS A 146 -37.10 -4.67 -0.15
N ARG A 147 -36.08 -4.77 0.70
CA ARG A 147 -34.69 -5.02 0.30
C ARG A 147 -34.49 -6.51 0.08
N LEU A 148 -34.02 -6.89 -1.11
CA LEU A 148 -33.91 -8.29 -1.53
C LEU A 148 -32.47 -8.69 -1.84
N LEU A 149 -32.09 -9.91 -1.45
CA LEU A 149 -30.85 -10.57 -1.88
C LEU A 149 -31.16 -11.79 -2.74
N ILE A 150 -30.81 -11.73 -4.02
CA ILE A 150 -31.04 -12.84 -4.96
C ILE A 150 -29.69 -13.30 -5.51
N VAL A 151 -29.38 -14.59 -5.36
CA VAL A 151 -28.20 -15.22 -5.94
C VAL A 151 -28.64 -16.18 -7.03
N LEU A 152 -28.13 -15.96 -8.24
CA LEU A 152 -28.36 -16.79 -9.41
C LEU A 152 -27.08 -17.56 -9.74
N ASP A 153 -27.04 -18.85 -9.43
CA ASP A 153 -25.86 -19.69 -9.57
C ASP A 153 -25.93 -20.57 -10.84
N ASP A 154 -24.77 -20.70 -11.49
CA ASP A 154 -24.58 -21.39 -12.77
C ASP A 154 -25.55 -20.95 -13.87
N VAL A 155 -25.56 -19.64 -14.16
CA VAL A 155 -26.30 -19.04 -15.28
C VAL A 155 -25.44 -19.09 -16.55
N ASN A 156 -26.01 -19.57 -17.65
CA ASN A 156 -25.31 -19.73 -18.92
C ASN A 156 -26.01 -19.08 -20.13
N ASP A 157 -27.18 -18.48 -19.94
CA ASP A 157 -27.95 -17.80 -20.99
C ASP A 157 -28.64 -16.54 -20.42
N GLU A 158 -28.54 -15.41 -21.14
CA GLU A 158 -29.17 -14.15 -20.79
C GLU A 158 -30.70 -14.27 -20.69
N LYS A 159 -31.33 -15.15 -21.48
CA LYS A 159 -32.77 -15.44 -21.43
C LYS A 159 -33.19 -15.90 -20.02
N GLN A 160 -32.33 -16.62 -19.30
CA GLN A 160 -32.59 -17.06 -17.93
C GLN A 160 -32.66 -15.88 -16.96
N ILE A 161 -31.75 -14.91 -17.08
CA ILE A 161 -31.71 -13.70 -16.25
C ILE A 161 -32.91 -12.81 -16.57
N ARG A 162 -33.16 -12.52 -17.86
CA ARG A 162 -34.27 -11.67 -18.31
C ARG A 162 -35.62 -12.22 -17.87
N TYR A 163 -35.81 -13.54 -17.97
CA TYR A 163 -37.06 -14.18 -17.55
C TYR A 163 -37.27 -14.13 -16.03
N LEU A 164 -36.22 -14.39 -15.25
CA LEU A 164 -36.31 -14.42 -13.78
C LEU A 164 -36.45 -13.03 -13.14
N MET A 165 -35.81 -12.02 -13.72
CA MET A 165 -35.77 -10.66 -13.16
C MET A 165 -36.79 -9.70 -13.79
N GLY A 166 -37.40 -10.06 -14.93
CA GLY A 166 -38.34 -9.20 -15.67
C GLY A 166 -37.68 -7.96 -16.28
N HIS A 167 -38.49 -7.08 -16.88
CA HIS A 167 -38.07 -5.76 -17.39
C HIS A 167 -37.75 -4.76 -16.26
N CYS A 168 -37.03 -5.17 -15.22
CA CYS A 168 -36.40 -4.20 -14.33
C CYS A 168 -35.45 -3.33 -15.16
N LYS A 169 -35.53 -2.00 -15.00
CA LYS A 169 -34.71 -0.98 -15.70
C LYS A 169 -33.18 -1.13 -15.50
N CYS A 170 -32.73 -2.22 -14.86
CA CYS A 170 -31.37 -2.51 -14.44
C CYS A 170 -30.57 -3.33 -15.47
N LEU A 171 -31.19 -3.80 -16.55
CA LEU A 171 -30.50 -4.49 -17.65
C LEU A 171 -29.87 -3.56 -18.70
N ASN A 172 -30.07 -2.24 -18.57
CA ASN A 172 -29.41 -1.25 -19.44
C ASN A 172 -27.92 -1.06 -19.13
N ALA A 173 -27.36 -1.78 -18.16
CA ALA A 173 -25.93 -1.75 -17.82
C ALA A 173 -25.10 -2.83 -18.54
N PHE A 174 -25.73 -3.74 -19.30
CA PHE A 174 -25.06 -4.81 -20.05
C PHE A 174 -25.50 -4.91 -21.51
N ASN A 175 -26.10 -3.85 -22.08
CA ASN A 175 -26.44 -3.83 -23.50
C ASN A 175 -26.49 -2.40 -24.04
N ASP A 176 -25.32 -1.89 -24.46
CA ASP A 176 -25.31 -1.20 -25.74
C ASP A 176 -25.31 -2.32 -26.81
N SER A 177 -26.43 -2.41 -27.53
CA SER A 177 -26.74 -3.36 -28.63
C SER A 177 -26.96 -4.84 -28.28
N CYS A 178 -28.20 -5.17 -27.92
CA CYS A 178 -28.71 -6.52 -28.14
C CYS A 178 -28.68 -6.77 -29.67
N PRO A 179 -28.17 -7.90 -30.17
CA PRO A 179 -28.14 -8.13 -31.60
C PRO A 179 -29.57 -8.15 -32.16
N SER A 180 -29.81 -7.48 -33.29
CA SER A 180 -31.09 -7.54 -34.02
C SER A 180 -31.44 -9.01 -34.35
N LYS A 181 -32.70 -9.30 -34.74
CA LYS A 181 -33.11 -10.66 -35.18
C LYS A 181 -32.20 -11.28 -36.25
N GLU A 182 -31.43 -10.46 -36.97
CA GLU A 182 -30.48 -10.89 -38.00
C GLU A 182 -29.24 -11.60 -37.40
N PHE A 183 -28.83 -11.26 -36.18
CA PHE A 183 -27.64 -11.81 -35.52
C PHE A 183 -27.93 -13.01 -34.60
N GLU A 184 -29.19 -13.36 -34.33
CA GLU A 184 -29.55 -14.48 -33.44
C GLU A 184 -29.02 -15.82 -33.99
N GLY A 185 -29.07 -16.02 -35.32
CA GLY A 185 -28.49 -17.18 -35.99
C GLY A 185 -26.95 -17.20 -35.92
N LEU A 186 -26.31 -16.05 -36.14
CA LEU A 186 -24.86 -15.89 -36.10
C LEU A 186 -24.29 -16.10 -34.70
N THR A 187 -24.99 -15.62 -33.67
CA THR A 187 -24.61 -15.77 -32.26
C THR A 187 -24.59 -17.24 -31.84
N ASN A 188 -25.60 -18.02 -32.24
CA ASN A 188 -25.63 -19.45 -31.95
C ASN A 188 -24.47 -20.20 -32.64
N MET A 189 -24.12 -19.82 -33.88
CA MET A 189 -22.96 -20.40 -34.56
C MET A 189 -21.62 -20.08 -33.85
N VAL A 190 -21.45 -18.87 -33.31
CA VAL A 190 -20.28 -18.50 -32.50
C VAL A 190 -20.23 -19.33 -31.21
N LEU A 191 -21.37 -19.49 -30.52
CA LEU A 191 -21.48 -20.28 -29.29
C LEU A 191 -21.17 -21.77 -29.52
N ASP A 192 -21.69 -22.33 -30.61
CA ASP A 192 -21.47 -23.71 -31.03
C ASP A 192 -20.00 -23.95 -31.40
N TYR A 193 -19.39 -23.02 -32.15
CA TYR A 193 -17.99 -23.12 -32.56
C TYR A 193 -17.05 -23.02 -31.36
N ALA A 194 -17.30 -22.09 -30.43
CA ALA A 194 -16.49 -21.91 -29.22
C ALA A 194 -16.74 -22.98 -28.14
N LYS A 195 -17.73 -23.87 -28.32
CA LYS A 195 -18.11 -24.96 -27.40
C LYS A 195 -18.27 -24.51 -25.94
N GLY A 196 -18.67 -23.26 -25.72
CA GLY A 196 -18.84 -22.67 -24.38
C GLY A 196 -17.55 -22.29 -23.65
N HIS A 197 -16.38 -22.25 -24.31
CA HIS A 197 -15.13 -21.86 -23.64
C HIS A 197 -15.08 -20.35 -23.36
N PRO A 198 -14.95 -19.90 -22.09
CA PRO A 198 -15.08 -18.47 -21.75
C PRO A 198 -14.07 -17.55 -22.43
N LEU A 199 -12.80 -17.98 -22.57
CA LEU A 199 -11.78 -17.18 -23.27
C LEU A 199 -12.05 -17.05 -24.78
N ALA A 200 -12.41 -18.15 -25.44
CA ALA A 200 -12.76 -18.15 -26.86
C ALA A 200 -13.97 -17.25 -27.13
N LEU A 201 -15.00 -17.34 -26.28
CA LEU A 201 -16.17 -16.47 -26.35
C LEU A 201 -15.83 -15.00 -26.09
N LYS A 202 -14.93 -14.73 -25.15
CA LYS A 202 -14.49 -13.35 -24.85
C LYS A 202 -13.74 -12.73 -26.03
N VAL A 203 -12.78 -13.45 -26.60
CA VAL A 203 -11.96 -12.96 -27.72
C VAL A 203 -12.79 -12.84 -29.01
N LEU A 204 -13.61 -13.84 -29.34
CA LEU A 204 -14.52 -13.75 -30.48
C LEU A 204 -15.57 -12.65 -30.28
N GLY A 205 -16.14 -12.57 -29.08
CA GLY A 205 -17.13 -11.56 -28.73
C GLY A 205 -16.59 -10.14 -28.85
N SER A 206 -15.37 -9.86 -28.39
CA SER A 206 -14.75 -8.54 -28.53
C SER A 206 -14.47 -8.15 -29.98
N ASP A 207 -14.09 -9.13 -30.82
CA ASP A 207 -13.71 -8.85 -32.20
C ASP A 207 -14.94 -8.64 -33.11
N LEU A 208 -16.02 -9.36 -32.80
CA LEU A 208 -17.31 -9.26 -33.46
C LEU A 208 -18.17 -8.08 -32.97
N CYS A 209 -17.81 -7.49 -31.82
CA CYS A 209 -18.51 -6.36 -31.22
C CYS A 209 -18.55 -5.16 -32.18
N GLU A 210 -19.72 -4.53 -32.33
CA GLU A 210 -19.94 -3.36 -33.20
C GLU A 210 -19.68 -3.59 -34.71
N ARG A 211 -19.56 -4.84 -35.15
CA ARG A 211 -19.40 -5.22 -36.57
C ARG A 211 -20.73 -5.56 -37.24
N ASP A 212 -20.79 -5.40 -38.56
CA ASP A 212 -21.98 -5.71 -39.35
C ASP A 212 -22.15 -7.23 -39.61
N PRO A 213 -23.37 -7.69 -39.99
CA PRO A 213 -23.63 -9.11 -40.21
C PRO A 213 -22.75 -9.79 -41.27
N LEU A 214 -22.35 -9.07 -42.32
CA LEU A 214 -21.51 -9.64 -43.40
C LEU A 214 -20.12 -9.98 -42.87
N TYR A 215 -19.58 -9.14 -41.99
CA TYR A 215 -18.31 -9.42 -41.31
C TYR A 215 -18.40 -10.67 -40.41
N TRP A 216 -19.51 -10.84 -39.68
CA TRP A 216 -19.75 -12.04 -38.87
C TRP A 216 -19.81 -13.31 -39.72
N GLU A 217 -20.52 -13.28 -40.85
CA GLU A 217 -20.64 -14.40 -41.77
C GLU A 217 -19.28 -14.81 -42.36
N ASP A 218 -18.54 -13.86 -42.93
CA ASP A 218 -17.22 -14.10 -43.52
C ASP A 218 -16.23 -14.66 -42.48
N LYS A 219 -16.21 -14.09 -41.26
CA LYS A 219 -15.32 -14.56 -40.19
C LYS A 219 -15.69 -15.97 -39.71
N LEU A 220 -16.97 -16.28 -39.57
CA LEU A 220 -17.43 -17.62 -39.20
C LEU A 220 -17.13 -18.66 -40.29
N ASP A 221 -17.22 -18.30 -41.56
CA ASP A 221 -16.90 -19.20 -42.67
C ASP A 221 -15.40 -19.52 -42.72
N ARG A 222 -14.53 -18.54 -42.44
CA ARG A 222 -13.09 -18.77 -42.27
C ARG A 222 -12.80 -19.74 -41.12
N LEU A 223 -13.46 -19.57 -39.99
CA LEU A 223 -13.32 -20.46 -38.82
C LEU A 223 -13.79 -21.88 -39.12
N LYS A 224 -14.95 -22.06 -39.77
CA LYS A 224 -15.47 -23.38 -40.17
C LYS A 224 -14.60 -24.13 -41.19
N SER A 225 -13.83 -23.40 -42.01
CA SER A 225 -12.94 -24.00 -43.01
C SER A 225 -11.71 -24.69 -42.41
N ARG A 226 -11.39 -24.44 -41.14
CA ARG A 226 -10.28 -25.03 -40.39
C ARG A 226 -10.82 -26.16 -39.50
N SER A 227 -10.25 -27.35 -39.61
CA SER A 227 -10.86 -28.57 -39.07
C SER A 227 -10.60 -28.76 -37.58
N HIS A 228 -11.66 -28.57 -36.76
CA HIS A 228 -12.03 -29.23 -35.50
C HIS A 228 -12.48 -28.32 -34.33
N GLY A 229 -12.51 -27.00 -34.50
CA GLY A 229 -13.10 -26.10 -33.50
C GLY A 229 -12.43 -26.28 -32.14
N ASP A 230 -11.10 -26.38 -32.16
CA ASP A 230 -10.27 -26.31 -30.97
C ASP A 230 -10.17 -24.84 -30.54
N ILE A 231 -10.14 -24.60 -29.24
CA ILE A 231 -9.87 -23.26 -28.71
C ILE A 231 -8.57 -22.70 -29.25
N TYR A 232 -7.57 -23.54 -29.50
CA TYR A 232 -6.32 -23.10 -30.09
C TYR A 232 -6.53 -22.41 -31.45
N GLU A 233 -7.38 -22.97 -32.31
CA GLU A 233 -7.69 -22.41 -33.64
C GLU A 233 -8.44 -21.08 -33.55
N VAL A 234 -9.35 -20.94 -32.56
CA VAL A 234 -10.07 -19.70 -32.30
C VAL A 234 -9.09 -18.57 -31.96
N LEU A 235 -8.21 -18.81 -30.99
CA LEU A 235 -7.24 -17.82 -30.53
C LEU A 235 -6.21 -17.48 -31.61
N GLU A 236 -5.78 -18.48 -32.39
CA GLU A 236 -4.85 -18.31 -33.50
C GLU A 236 -5.46 -17.46 -34.62
N THR A 237 -6.74 -17.66 -34.96
CA THR A 237 -7.44 -16.82 -35.96
C THR A 237 -7.51 -15.36 -35.51
N SER A 238 -7.83 -15.12 -34.23
CA SER A 238 -7.82 -13.76 -33.67
C SER A 238 -6.45 -13.10 -33.67
N TYR A 239 -5.38 -13.88 -33.54
CA TYR A 239 -4.00 -13.40 -33.70
C TYR A 239 -3.67 -13.10 -35.17
N GLU A 240 -4.12 -13.92 -36.12
CA GLU A 240 -3.87 -13.73 -37.56
C GLU A 240 -4.46 -12.43 -38.12
N GLU A 241 -5.54 -11.93 -37.52
CA GLU A 241 -6.19 -10.68 -37.94
C GLU A 241 -5.53 -9.42 -37.37
N LEU A 242 -4.57 -9.56 -36.45
CA LEU A 242 -3.81 -8.43 -35.94
C LEU A 242 -2.91 -7.81 -37.02
N THR A 243 -2.66 -6.50 -36.89
CA THR A 243 -1.64 -5.82 -37.71
C THR A 243 -0.24 -6.36 -37.41
N ILE A 244 0.74 -6.06 -38.27
CA ILE A 244 2.12 -6.53 -38.10
C ILE A 244 2.72 -6.01 -36.78
N GLU A 245 2.41 -4.76 -36.42
CA GLU A 245 2.84 -4.11 -35.19
C GLU A 245 2.19 -4.78 -33.97
N GLN A 246 0.87 -4.95 -33.99
CA GLN A 246 0.11 -5.62 -32.92
C GLN A 246 0.59 -7.06 -32.71
N LYS A 247 0.85 -7.82 -33.79
CA LYS A 247 1.42 -9.17 -33.71
C LYS A 247 2.78 -9.17 -33.04
N THR A 248 3.64 -8.23 -33.42
CA THR A 248 5.00 -8.12 -32.87
C THR A 248 4.96 -7.84 -31.37
N VAL A 249 4.10 -6.89 -30.96
CA VAL A 249 3.89 -6.49 -29.56
C VAL A 249 3.28 -7.63 -28.75
N PHE A 250 2.26 -8.31 -29.27
CA PHE A 250 1.64 -9.46 -28.64
C PHE A 250 2.68 -10.55 -28.34
N LEU A 251 3.54 -10.87 -29.31
CA LEU A 251 4.61 -11.85 -29.13
C LEU A 251 5.69 -11.38 -28.14
N ASP A 252 6.08 -10.10 -28.17
CA ASP A 252 7.02 -9.52 -27.19
C ASP A 252 6.46 -9.64 -25.75
N ILE A 253 5.17 -9.34 -25.55
CA ILE A 253 4.49 -9.48 -24.26
C ILE A 253 4.44 -10.94 -23.82
N ALA A 254 4.02 -11.85 -24.70
CA ALA A 254 3.90 -13.27 -24.40
C ALA A 254 5.24 -13.89 -23.95
N CYS A 255 6.33 -13.52 -24.64
CA CYS A 255 7.65 -14.08 -24.40
C CYS A 255 8.37 -13.43 -23.22
N PHE A 256 8.33 -12.09 -23.08
CA PHE A 256 9.24 -11.35 -22.22
C PHE A 256 8.57 -10.45 -21.18
N PHE A 257 7.41 -9.88 -21.49
CA PHE A 257 6.85 -8.74 -20.73
C PHE A 257 5.54 -9.00 -19.98
N ARG A 258 5.11 -10.26 -19.82
CA ARG A 258 4.02 -10.61 -18.91
C ARG A 258 4.30 -10.12 -17.48
N SER A 259 3.26 -9.59 -16.83
CA SER A 259 3.24 -9.04 -15.46
C SER A 259 4.17 -7.84 -15.23
N LYS A 260 4.62 -7.18 -16.31
CA LYS A 260 5.40 -5.94 -16.26
C LYS A 260 4.50 -4.72 -16.25
N ASN A 261 5.02 -3.62 -15.72
CA ASN A 261 4.32 -2.34 -15.67
C ASN A 261 4.08 -1.80 -17.10
N VAL A 262 2.90 -1.22 -17.33
CA VAL A 262 2.49 -0.76 -18.67
C VAL A 262 3.46 0.30 -19.19
N ASP A 263 3.71 1.36 -18.42
CA ASP A 263 4.57 2.49 -18.82
C ASP A 263 6.00 2.05 -19.14
N TYR A 264 6.51 1.08 -18.36
CA TYR A 264 7.80 0.43 -18.60
C TYR A 264 7.84 -0.31 -19.95
N VAL A 265 6.83 -1.13 -20.23
CA VAL A 265 6.77 -1.90 -21.49
C VAL A 265 6.57 -0.96 -22.67
N THR A 266 5.68 0.03 -22.56
CA THR A 266 5.46 1.06 -23.59
C THR A 266 6.77 1.76 -23.95
N SER A 267 7.60 2.10 -22.95
CA SER A 267 8.90 2.74 -23.18
C SER A 267 9.89 1.84 -23.92
N LEU A 268 9.92 0.53 -23.65
CA LEU A 268 10.82 -0.43 -24.32
C LEU A 268 10.40 -0.81 -25.73
N LEU A 269 9.09 -0.82 -25.98
CA LEU A 269 8.51 -1.18 -27.28
C LEU A 269 8.42 0.02 -28.23
N ASN A 270 8.56 1.24 -27.71
CA ASN A 270 8.38 2.46 -28.49
C ASN A 270 9.33 2.47 -29.70
N SER A 271 8.76 2.73 -30.87
CA SER A 271 9.49 2.88 -32.13
C SER A 271 9.06 4.17 -32.79
N HIS A 272 9.98 4.85 -33.46
CA HIS A 272 9.74 6.13 -34.13
C HIS A 272 8.43 6.11 -34.94
N GLY A 273 7.48 6.98 -34.55
CA GLY A 273 6.22 7.22 -35.28
C GLY A 273 5.03 6.33 -34.93
N VAL A 274 5.13 5.44 -33.93
CA VAL A 274 4.02 4.56 -33.51
C VAL A 274 3.56 4.92 -32.10
N ASP A 275 2.26 5.19 -31.92
CA ASP A 275 1.67 5.34 -30.58
C ASP A 275 1.49 3.96 -29.94
N MET A 276 2.49 3.54 -29.17
CA MET A 276 2.47 2.25 -28.47
C MET A 276 1.35 2.17 -27.42
N SER A 277 0.85 3.29 -26.91
CA SER A 277 -0.31 3.30 -26.00
C SER A 277 -1.57 2.86 -26.73
N SER A 278 -1.75 3.30 -27.98
CA SER A 278 -2.87 2.86 -28.83
C SER A 278 -2.81 1.37 -29.13
N VAL A 279 -1.63 0.83 -29.44
CA VAL A 279 -1.46 -0.60 -29.75
C VAL A 279 -1.72 -1.49 -28.53
N ILE A 280 -1.27 -1.10 -27.32
CA ILE A 280 -1.59 -1.84 -26.08
C ILE A 280 -3.10 -1.78 -25.83
N LYS A 281 -3.73 -0.61 -26.02
CA LYS A 281 -5.17 -0.45 -25.86
C LYS A 281 -5.95 -1.35 -26.83
N ASP A 282 -5.57 -1.40 -28.10
CA ASP A 282 -6.21 -2.27 -29.09
C ASP A 282 -6.13 -3.76 -28.69
N LEU A 283 -4.99 -4.20 -28.14
CA LEU A 283 -4.84 -5.58 -27.65
C LEU A 283 -5.70 -5.86 -26.40
N VAL A 284 -5.93 -4.86 -25.55
CA VAL A 284 -6.86 -4.94 -24.41
C VAL A 284 -8.30 -5.02 -24.91
N ASP A 285 -8.67 -4.16 -25.86
CA ASP A 285 -10.01 -4.11 -26.44
C ASP A 285 -10.35 -5.43 -27.16
N LYS A 286 -9.37 -6.04 -27.85
CA LYS A 286 -9.45 -7.39 -28.44
C LYS A 286 -9.35 -8.54 -27.42
N CYS A 287 -9.29 -8.23 -26.12
CA CYS A 287 -9.22 -9.19 -25.02
C CYS A 287 -8.04 -10.18 -25.08
N LEU A 288 -6.97 -9.84 -25.82
CA LEU A 288 -5.76 -10.65 -25.95
C LEU A 288 -4.78 -10.42 -24.78
N ILE A 289 -4.88 -9.27 -24.13
CA ILE A 289 -4.21 -8.94 -22.88
C ILE A 289 -5.20 -8.24 -21.93
N THR A 290 -4.82 -8.11 -20.67
CA THR A 290 -5.60 -7.42 -19.63
C THR A 290 -4.70 -6.54 -18.78
N LEU A 291 -5.23 -5.47 -18.19
CA LEU A 291 -4.48 -4.60 -17.28
C LEU A 291 -4.95 -4.83 -15.83
N SER A 292 -4.01 -5.09 -14.91
CA SER A 292 -4.28 -5.25 -13.48
C SER A 292 -3.22 -4.49 -12.68
N ASP A 293 -3.64 -3.58 -11.79
CA ASP A 293 -2.74 -2.76 -10.95
C ASP A 293 -1.58 -2.09 -11.73
N ASN A 294 -1.90 -1.49 -12.89
CA ASN A 294 -0.93 -0.93 -13.84
C ASN A 294 0.13 -1.94 -14.34
N ARG A 295 -0.24 -3.21 -14.52
CA ARG A 295 0.57 -4.28 -15.10
C ARG A 295 -0.15 -4.98 -16.24
N ILE A 296 0.61 -5.41 -17.25
CA ILE A 296 0.13 -6.19 -18.38
C ILE A 296 0.02 -7.66 -17.98
N GLU A 297 -1.18 -8.20 -18.02
CA GLU A 297 -1.47 -9.62 -17.80
C GLU A 297 -1.94 -10.29 -19.08
N MET A 298 -1.58 -11.56 -19.26
CA MET A 298 -1.97 -12.37 -20.42
C MET A 298 -2.40 -13.74 -19.93
N HIS A 299 -3.51 -14.26 -20.48
CA HIS A 299 -4.00 -15.59 -20.14
C HIS A 299 -2.98 -16.66 -20.50
N ASP A 300 -2.83 -17.70 -19.68
CA ASP A 300 -1.80 -18.74 -19.84
C ASP A 300 -1.85 -19.42 -21.22
N MET A 301 -3.05 -19.67 -21.75
CA MET A 301 -3.24 -20.22 -23.10
C MET A 301 -2.77 -19.27 -24.21
N LEU A 302 -3.06 -17.97 -24.11
CA LEU A 302 -2.60 -16.96 -25.07
C LEU A 302 -1.08 -16.78 -24.99
N GLN A 303 -0.51 -16.87 -23.78
CA GLN A 303 0.93 -16.85 -23.60
C GLN A 303 1.58 -18.08 -24.23
N THR A 304 1.01 -19.27 -24.00
CA THR A 304 1.52 -20.53 -24.55
C THR A 304 1.46 -20.50 -26.07
N MET A 305 0.32 -20.09 -26.64
CA MET A 305 0.15 -19.88 -28.08
C MET A 305 1.18 -18.89 -28.64
N GLY A 306 1.33 -17.72 -28.02
CA GLY A 306 2.31 -16.71 -28.46
C GLY A 306 3.75 -17.24 -28.45
N LYS A 307 4.12 -18.02 -27.43
CA LYS A 307 5.42 -18.70 -27.35
C LYS A 307 5.58 -19.75 -28.47
N GLU A 308 4.59 -20.59 -28.70
CA GLU A 308 4.64 -21.59 -29.77
C GLU A 308 4.75 -20.95 -31.17
N ILE A 309 3.98 -19.90 -31.44
CA ILE A 309 4.07 -19.12 -32.68
C ILE A 309 5.48 -18.55 -32.86
N SER A 310 6.08 -18.05 -31.77
CA SER A 310 7.44 -17.50 -31.82
C SER A 310 8.53 -18.55 -32.06
N LEU A 311 8.31 -19.82 -31.70
CA LEU A 311 9.24 -20.93 -31.92
C LEU A 311 9.07 -21.61 -33.28
N LYS A 312 7.83 -21.69 -33.82
CA LYS A 312 7.55 -22.33 -35.12
C LYS A 312 8.31 -21.68 -36.31
N ALA A 313 8.85 -20.47 -36.13
CA ALA A 313 9.77 -19.82 -37.05
C ALA A 313 11.10 -20.60 -37.25
N GLU A 314 11.53 -21.45 -36.31
CA GLU A 314 12.74 -22.30 -36.42
C GLU A 314 12.55 -23.56 -37.27
N THR A 315 11.35 -24.16 -37.27
CA THR A 315 11.13 -25.49 -37.89
C THR A 315 11.05 -25.51 -39.43
N ILE A 316 11.25 -24.38 -40.10
CA ILE A 316 11.22 -24.26 -41.57
C ILE A 316 12.58 -24.66 -42.18
N GLY A 317 13.05 -25.84 -41.79
CA GLY A 317 14.23 -26.50 -42.34
C GLY A 317 14.01 -27.97 -42.68
N ARG A 318 13.15 -28.70 -41.95
CA ARG A 318 12.83 -30.11 -42.23
C ARG A 318 11.49 -30.52 -41.61
N ARG A 319 10.38 -30.22 -42.30
CA ARG A 319 9.17 -31.06 -42.51
C ARG A 319 8.02 -30.16 -42.95
N ASP A 320 7.41 -30.55 -44.06
CA ASP A 320 6.19 -30.03 -44.70
C ASP A 320 6.17 -28.60 -45.28
N PHE A 321 6.54 -28.55 -46.56
CA PHE A 321 6.26 -27.46 -47.52
C PHE A 321 4.77 -27.26 -47.86
N SER A 322 3.84 -27.96 -47.21
CA SER A 322 2.39 -27.83 -47.45
C SER A 322 1.76 -26.57 -46.85
N TRP A 323 2.34 -26.02 -45.78
CA TRP A 323 1.76 -24.88 -45.04
C TRP A 323 2.12 -23.53 -45.66
N LEU A 324 3.33 -23.39 -46.22
CA LEU A 324 3.84 -22.17 -46.84
C LEU A 324 3.23 -21.87 -48.21
N SER A 325 2.83 -22.88 -48.98
CA SER A 325 2.24 -22.66 -50.32
C SER A 325 0.80 -22.15 -50.29
N ARG A 326 0.14 -22.12 -49.12
CA ARG A 326 -1.26 -21.67 -48.96
C ARG A 326 -1.42 -20.25 -48.39
N HIS A 327 -0.38 -19.66 -47.80
CA HIS A 327 -0.49 -18.39 -47.07
C HIS A 327 0.66 -17.46 -47.46
N GLY A 328 0.55 -16.85 -48.65
CA GLY A 328 1.58 -15.97 -49.17
C GLY A 328 1.62 -14.63 -48.43
N TYR A 329 2.55 -14.45 -47.49
CA TYR A 329 3.02 -13.12 -47.06
C TYR A 329 4.44 -13.14 -46.48
N GLN A 330 5.17 -12.06 -46.79
CA GLN A 330 6.48 -11.67 -46.26
C GLN A 330 6.38 -11.18 -44.81
N CYS A 331 6.29 -12.06 -43.82
CA CYS A 331 6.55 -11.69 -42.43
C CYS A 331 8.04 -11.92 -42.15
N GLN A 332 8.80 -10.86 -41.81
CA GLN A 332 10.11 -11.03 -41.17
C GLN A 332 9.87 -11.57 -39.76
N TRP A 333 9.73 -12.89 -39.63
CA TRP A 333 9.57 -13.55 -38.34
C TRP A 333 10.86 -13.38 -37.55
N HIS A 334 10.81 -12.53 -36.52
CA HIS A 334 11.95 -12.37 -35.63
C HIS A 334 11.86 -13.37 -34.47
N ILE A 335 12.95 -14.10 -34.23
CA ILE A 335 13.09 -15.15 -33.22
C ILE A 335 13.20 -14.51 -31.82
N ARG A 336 12.46 -15.07 -30.86
CA ARG A 336 12.51 -14.71 -29.43
C ARG A 336 12.90 -15.94 -28.65
N LEU A 337 13.98 -15.87 -27.89
CA LEU A 337 14.52 -17.01 -27.17
C LEU A 337 14.43 -16.76 -25.67
N TRP A 338 13.86 -17.73 -24.95
CA TRP A 338 13.77 -17.73 -23.48
C TRP A 338 14.16 -19.08 -22.85
N ASN A 339 14.36 -20.12 -23.66
CA ASN A 339 14.82 -21.42 -23.19
C ASN A 339 16.34 -21.42 -23.10
N SER A 340 16.87 -21.72 -21.91
CA SER A 340 18.31 -21.72 -21.66
C SER A 340 19.08 -22.69 -22.57
N GLU A 341 18.53 -23.86 -22.91
CA GLU A 341 19.23 -24.84 -23.76
C GLU A 341 19.40 -24.35 -25.20
N ASP A 342 18.31 -23.88 -25.81
CA ASP A 342 18.30 -23.35 -27.19
C ASP A 342 19.23 -22.13 -27.32
N ILE A 343 19.22 -21.25 -26.31
CA ILE A 343 20.11 -20.09 -26.26
C ILE A 343 21.57 -20.52 -26.14
N CYS A 344 21.87 -21.53 -25.30
CA CYS A 344 23.25 -22.00 -25.14
C CYS A 344 23.79 -22.62 -26.43
N ASP A 345 22.96 -23.38 -27.13
CA ASP A 345 23.28 -23.95 -28.43
C ASP A 345 23.54 -22.88 -29.48
N LEU A 346 22.70 -21.83 -29.52
CA LEU A 346 22.88 -20.70 -30.41
C LEU A 346 24.22 -19.98 -30.14
N LEU A 347 24.49 -19.65 -28.87
CA LEU A 347 25.66 -18.85 -28.47
C LEU A 347 27.00 -19.62 -28.56
N THR A 348 26.98 -20.94 -28.77
CA THR A 348 28.18 -21.79 -28.86
C THR A 348 28.53 -22.23 -30.27
N LYS A 349 27.57 -22.31 -31.20
CA LYS A 349 27.75 -22.96 -32.51
C LYS A 349 28.20 -22.02 -33.65
N GLY A 350 28.31 -20.71 -33.43
CA GLY A 350 28.80 -19.75 -34.45
C GLY A 350 28.16 -18.36 -34.32
N PRO A 351 28.35 -17.46 -35.31
CA PRO A 351 27.71 -16.15 -35.33
C PRO A 351 26.19 -16.28 -35.40
N GLY A 352 25.48 -15.34 -34.77
CA GLY A 352 24.03 -15.30 -34.75
C GLY A 352 23.39 -14.92 -36.09
N THR A 353 22.05 -14.94 -36.10
CA THR A 353 21.24 -14.50 -37.25
C THR A 353 20.59 -13.14 -36.97
N ASP A 354 20.45 -12.35 -38.02
CA ASP A 354 19.70 -11.10 -38.08
C ASP A 354 18.20 -11.28 -37.76
N LYS A 355 17.69 -12.51 -37.76
CA LYS A 355 16.31 -12.81 -37.35
C LYS A 355 16.11 -12.72 -35.85
N ILE A 356 17.14 -12.73 -35.01
CA ILE A 356 16.94 -12.72 -33.56
C ILE A 356 16.54 -11.31 -33.09
N ARG A 357 15.42 -11.23 -32.37
CA ARG A 357 14.91 -9.98 -31.77
C ARG A 357 15.09 -9.91 -30.26
N GLY A 358 15.09 -11.04 -29.55
CA GLY A 358 15.27 -11.01 -28.10
C GLY A 358 15.80 -12.31 -27.51
N ILE A 359 16.63 -12.20 -26.49
CA ILE A 359 17.26 -13.30 -25.77
C ILE A 359 17.12 -13.06 -24.26
N PHE A 360 16.39 -13.92 -23.57
CA PHE A 360 16.28 -13.95 -22.11
C PHE A 360 16.91 -15.25 -21.58
N LEU A 361 18.15 -15.16 -21.12
CA LEU A 361 18.92 -16.28 -20.58
C LEU A 361 18.95 -16.23 -19.06
N ASP A 362 18.38 -17.26 -18.43
CA ASP A 362 18.54 -17.51 -17.00
C ASP A 362 19.74 -18.44 -16.77
N THR A 363 20.81 -17.88 -16.18
CA THR A 363 22.07 -18.57 -15.92
C THR A 363 22.04 -19.43 -14.66
N SER A 364 21.02 -19.25 -13.80
CA SER A 364 20.86 -19.99 -12.54
C SER A 364 20.86 -21.51 -12.76
N LYS A 365 20.28 -21.96 -13.87
CA LYS A 365 20.14 -23.37 -14.26
C LYS A 365 21.32 -23.91 -15.07
N LEU A 366 22.26 -23.06 -15.46
CA LEU A 366 23.40 -23.45 -16.29
C LEU A 366 24.53 -24.06 -15.46
N ARG A 367 25.30 -24.93 -16.12
CA ARG A 367 26.69 -25.22 -15.72
C ARG A 367 27.59 -24.09 -16.25
N ALA A 368 28.79 -23.94 -15.70
CA ALA A 368 29.74 -22.96 -16.21
C ALA A 368 29.95 -23.15 -17.72
N MET A 369 29.79 -22.08 -18.48
CA MET A 369 29.73 -22.08 -19.94
C MET A 369 30.66 -20.99 -20.47
N ARG A 370 31.28 -21.27 -21.63
CA ARG A 370 32.14 -20.32 -22.33
C ARG A 370 31.38 -19.66 -23.47
N LEU A 371 31.39 -18.33 -23.50
CA LEU A 371 30.78 -17.52 -24.55
C LEU A 371 31.86 -17.14 -25.57
N SER A 372 31.56 -17.34 -26.86
CA SER A 372 32.43 -16.90 -27.96
C SER A 372 32.49 -15.37 -28.06
N ALA A 373 33.63 -14.83 -28.48
CA ALA A 373 33.80 -13.41 -28.81
C ALA A 373 32.80 -12.93 -29.88
N GLU A 374 32.47 -13.82 -30.81
CA GLU A 374 31.60 -13.57 -31.97
C GLU A 374 30.13 -13.91 -31.70
N ALA A 375 29.76 -14.22 -30.45
CA ALA A 375 28.45 -14.81 -30.12
C ALA A 375 27.25 -13.95 -30.54
N PHE A 376 27.40 -12.63 -30.62
CA PHE A 376 26.34 -11.71 -31.08
C PHE A 376 26.56 -11.17 -32.49
N ASN A 377 27.65 -11.58 -33.18
CA ASN A 377 27.90 -11.16 -34.56
C ASN A 377 26.73 -11.60 -35.45
N GLY A 378 26.27 -10.71 -36.33
CA GLY A 378 25.14 -10.99 -37.22
C GLY A 378 23.76 -10.74 -36.62
N MET A 379 23.62 -10.54 -35.30
CA MET A 379 22.32 -10.28 -34.65
C MET A 379 21.88 -8.80 -34.70
N TYR A 380 21.85 -8.22 -35.89
CA TYR A 380 21.66 -6.77 -36.06
C TYR A 380 20.29 -6.25 -35.58
N ASN A 381 19.24 -7.08 -35.57
CA ASN A 381 17.88 -6.71 -35.16
C ASN A 381 17.55 -7.06 -33.69
N LEU A 382 18.56 -7.44 -32.90
CA LEU A 382 18.37 -7.78 -31.49
C LEU A 382 18.02 -6.52 -30.68
N LYS A 383 16.80 -6.50 -30.11
CA LYS A 383 16.28 -5.40 -29.30
C LYS A 383 16.39 -5.65 -27.79
N TYR A 384 16.24 -6.90 -27.37
CA TYR A 384 16.18 -7.25 -25.95
C TYR A 384 17.23 -8.30 -25.60
N LEU A 385 18.21 -7.93 -24.77
CA LEU A 385 19.20 -8.87 -24.25
C LEU A 385 19.13 -8.89 -22.73
N LYS A 386 18.78 -10.04 -22.16
CA LYS A 386 18.69 -10.25 -20.71
C LYS A 386 19.42 -11.50 -20.30
N ILE A 387 20.58 -11.35 -19.68
CA ILE A 387 21.37 -12.43 -19.08
C ILE A 387 21.34 -12.20 -17.57
N TYR A 388 20.66 -13.08 -16.84
CA TYR A 388 20.41 -12.89 -15.41
C TYR A 388 20.46 -14.21 -14.64
N ASP A 389 20.67 -14.13 -13.33
CA ASP A 389 20.63 -15.27 -12.43
C ASP A 389 19.42 -15.13 -11.50
N SER A 390 18.42 -16.02 -11.62
CA SER A 390 17.23 -16.00 -10.76
C SER A 390 17.47 -16.45 -9.31
N HIS A 391 18.60 -17.09 -9.00
CA HIS A 391 18.99 -17.46 -7.64
C HIS A 391 19.82 -16.38 -6.94
N CYS A 392 20.26 -15.34 -7.67
CA CYS A 392 21.02 -14.25 -7.07
C CYS A 392 20.13 -13.37 -6.20
N SER A 393 20.19 -13.56 -4.88
CA SER A 393 19.66 -12.59 -3.91
C SER A 393 20.55 -11.33 -3.87
N ARG A 394 20.03 -10.20 -3.37
CA ARG A 394 20.69 -8.88 -3.31
C ARG A 394 22.04 -8.83 -2.54
N GLY A 395 22.61 -9.96 -2.11
CA GLY A 395 23.88 -10.03 -1.39
C GLY A 395 24.74 -11.26 -1.71
N CYS A 396 24.48 -11.99 -2.80
CA CYS A 396 25.29 -13.16 -3.13
C CYS A 396 26.69 -12.76 -3.66
N LYS A 397 27.73 -13.50 -3.25
CA LYS A 397 28.98 -13.56 -4.02
C LYS A 397 28.62 -14.13 -5.39
N ALA A 398 28.59 -13.29 -6.41
CA ALA A 398 28.15 -13.72 -7.72
C ALA A 398 29.14 -14.75 -8.30
N GLU A 399 28.77 -16.02 -8.28
CA GLU A 399 29.47 -17.06 -9.05
C GLU A 399 29.06 -16.90 -10.51
N PHE A 400 29.83 -16.13 -11.27
CA PHE A 400 29.53 -15.89 -12.67
C PHE A 400 29.78 -17.15 -13.49
N LYS A 401 28.69 -17.78 -13.95
CA LYS A 401 28.73 -19.02 -14.76
C LYS A 401 29.09 -18.80 -16.22
N LEU A 402 29.00 -17.57 -16.73
CA LEU A 402 29.34 -17.22 -18.11
C LEU A 402 30.73 -16.62 -18.17
N HIS A 403 31.64 -17.28 -18.89
CA HIS A 403 33.00 -16.80 -19.12
C HIS A 403 33.22 -16.45 -20.59
N LEU A 404 33.60 -15.21 -20.88
CA LEU A 404 33.91 -14.75 -22.24
C LEU A 404 35.32 -15.20 -22.65
N GLN A 405 35.44 -15.84 -23.82
CA GLN A 405 36.73 -16.18 -24.41
C GLN A 405 37.23 -15.01 -25.28
N GLY A 406 37.95 -14.07 -24.67
CA GLY A 406 38.52 -12.91 -25.38
C GLY A 406 37.73 -11.62 -25.18
N ARG A 407 37.74 -10.74 -26.18
CA ARG A 407 36.95 -9.49 -26.21
C ARG A 407 35.60 -9.78 -26.87
N LEU A 408 34.56 -9.07 -26.46
CA LEU A 408 33.29 -9.08 -27.19
C LEU A 408 33.41 -8.09 -28.34
N ASP A 409 33.33 -8.58 -29.57
CA ASP A 409 33.63 -7.75 -30.74
C ASP A 409 32.46 -6.83 -31.14
N PHE A 410 31.22 -7.22 -30.81
CA PHE A 410 30.03 -6.55 -31.31
C PHE A 410 28.87 -6.58 -30.30
N LEU A 411 28.16 -5.44 -30.20
CA LEU A 411 26.80 -5.36 -29.65
C LEU A 411 25.90 -4.58 -30.64
N PRO A 412 24.65 -5.01 -30.84
CA PRO A 412 23.76 -4.40 -31.83
C PRO A 412 23.18 -3.06 -31.37
N ASN A 413 23.23 -2.04 -32.23
CA ASN A 413 22.73 -0.68 -31.95
C ASN A 413 21.20 -0.57 -31.88
N GLU A 414 20.47 -1.63 -32.26
CA GLU A 414 19.01 -1.72 -32.13
C GLU A 414 18.55 -2.13 -30.71
N LEU A 415 19.48 -2.38 -29.78
CA LEU A 415 19.17 -2.71 -28.40
C LEU A 415 18.40 -1.58 -27.72
N THR A 416 17.20 -1.91 -27.23
CA THR A 416 16.41 -1.02 -26.35
C THR A 416 16.48 -1.48 -24.89
N TYR A 417 16.79 -2.76 -24.64
CA TYR A 417 16.98 -3.32 -23.31
C TYR A 417 18.26 -4.16 -23.25
N LEU A 418 19.18 -3.75 -22.38
CA LEU A 418 20.41 -4.50 -22.08
C LEU A 418 20.50 -4.78 -20.58
N HIS A 419 20.29 -6.04 -20.19
CA HIS A 419 20.52 -6.53 -18.84
C HIS A 419 21.53 -7.66 -18.87
N TRP A 420 22.67 -7.46 -18.21
CA TRP A 420 23.70 -8.47 -18.10
C TRP A 420 24.29 -8.48 -16.69
N HIS A 421 23.76 -9.39 -15.87
CA HIS A 421 24.23 -9.60 -14.52
C HIS A 421 25.66 -10.18 -14.55
N GLY A 422 26.61 -9.48 -13.92
CA GLY A 422 28.01 -9.90 -13.94
C GLY A 422 28.72 -9.65 -15.25
N TYR A 423 28.41 -8.55 -15.93
CA TYR A 423 29.04 -8.19 -17.19
C TYR A 423 30.57 -8.26 -17.08
N PRO A 424 31.25 -9.11 -17.87
CA PRO A 424 32.63 -9.50 -17.57
C PRO A 424 33.70 -8.56 -18.15
N LEU A 425 33.33 -7.61 -19.02
CA LEU A 425 34.29 -6.71 -19.66
C LEU A 425 34.46 -5.40 -18.90
N GLN A 426 35.61 -4.75 -19.13
CA GLN A 426 35.95 -3.46 -18.51
C GLN A 426 35.29 -2.26 -19.22
N SER A 427 34.86 -2.42 -20.46
CA SER A 427 34.09 -1.43 -21.20
C SER A 427 33.08 -2.12 -22.11
N ILE A 428 32.03 -1.40 -22.46
CA ILE A 428 31.10 -1.79 -23.52
C ILE A 428 31.84 -1.60 -24.88
N PRO A 429 31.63 -2.46 -25.89
CA PRO A 429 32.26 -2.32 -27.21
C PRO A 429 32.22 -0.89 -27.74
N LEU A 430 33.37 -0.41 -28.25
CA LEU A 430 33.54 1.00 -28.66
C LEU A 430 32.55 1.42 -29.75
N ASP A 431 32.25 0.53 -30.69
CA ASP A 431 31.37 0.78 -31.83
C ASP A 431 29.87 0.75 -31.49
N PHE A 432 29.51 0.37 -30.24
CA PHE A 432 28.11 0.34 -29.80
C PHE A 432 27.55 1.76 -29.64
N ASP A 433 26.43 2.05 -30.30
CA ASP A 433 25.71 3.32 -30.23
C ASP A 433 24.43 3.19 -29.37
N PRO A 434 24.37 3.80 -28.17
CA PRO A 434 23.26 3.64 -27.24
C PRO A 434 22.02 4.49 -27.57
N LYS A 435 21.92 5.13 -28.74
CA LYS A 435 20.81 6.02 -29.12
C LYS A 435 19.40 5.44 -28.92
N ASN A 436 19.24 4.12 -29.07
CA ASN A 436 17.96 3.41 -28.93
C ASN A 436 17.77 2.80 -27.54
N LEU A 437 18.79 2.84 -26.68
CA LEU A 437 18.81 2.12 -25.41
C LEU A 437 17.96 2.85 -24.37
N VAL A 438 16.97 2.15 -23.83
CA VAL A 438 16.02 2.70 -22.84
C VAL A 438 16.33 2.21 -21.43
N ASP A 439 16.76 0.97 -21.27
CA ASP A 439 17.05 0.35 -19.98
C ASP A 439 18.37 -0.42 -19.99
N LEU A 440 19.31 0.04 -19.16
CA LEU A 440 20.65 -0.52 -19.00
C LEU A 440 20.84 -1.08 -17.59
N LYS A 441 21.04 -2.38 -17.47
CA LYS A 441 21.23 -3.09 -16.19
C LYS A 441 22.47 -3.96 -16.22
N LEU A 442 23.58 -3.45 -15.70
CA LEU A 442 24.87 -4.15 -15.64
C LEU A 442 25.33 -4.27 -14.19
N GLN A 443 24.50 -4.88 -13.33
CA GLN A 443 24.86 -5.05 -11.92
C GLN A 443 26.04 -6.02 -11.78
N TYR A 444 26.87 -5.79 -10.76
CA TYR A 444 28.09 -6.57 -10.48
C TYR A 444 29.08 -6.62 -11.66
N SER A 445 29.07 -5.60 -12.51
CA SER A 445 29.93 -5.58 -13.69
C SER A 445 31.41 -5.37 -13.34
N GLN A 446 32.27 -5.75 -14.28
CA GLN A 446 33.71 -5.46 -14.25
C GLN A 446 34.06 -4.12 -14.94
N LEU A 447 33.04 -3.31 -15.28
CA LEU A 447 33.22 -2.06 -16.00
C LEU A 447 34.11 -1.09 -15.22
N THR A 448 35.01 -0.42 -15.92
CA THR A 448 35.75 0.75 -15.44
C THR A 448 35.08 2.04 -15.88
N GLU A 449 34.48 2.03 -17.07
CA GLU A 449 33.70 3.12 -17.66
C GLU A 449 32.59 2.53 -18.55
N ILE A 450 31.53 3.30 -18.79
CA ILE A 450 30.40 2.87 -19.62
C ILE A 450 30.74 3.14 -21.10
N TRP A 451 30.91 4.41 -21.46
CA TRP A 451 31.35 4.94 -22.76
C TRP A 451 31.67 6.45 -22.63
N ASP A 452 32.19 7.05 -23.71
CA ASP A 452 32.55 8.48 -23.82
C ASP A 452 31.32 9.42 -23.74
N ASP A 453 31.51 10.67 -23.30
CA ASP A 453 30.46 11.69 -23.12
C ASP A 453 29.87 12.20 -24.44
N LYS A 454 30.39 11.75 -25.58
CA LYS A 454 29.91 12.10 -26.93
C LYS A 454 28.79 11.21 -27.45
N LYS A 455 28.53 10.05 -26.82
CA LYS A 455 27.50 9.12 -27.29
C LYS A 455 26.11 9.66 -26.95
N ASP A 456 25.17 9.49 -27.88
CA ASP A 456 23.77 9.87 -27.67
C ASP A 456 23.08 8.81 -26.80
N ALA A 457 22.68 9.20 -25.59
CA ALA A 457 21.93 8.38 -24.66
C ALA A 457 20.55 9.00 -24.36
N GLY A 458 19.99 9.78 -25.30
CA GLY A 458 18.77 10.54 -25.11
C GLY A 458 17.54 9.68 -24.81
N MET A 459 17.48 8.42 -25.25
CA MET A 459 16.35 7.52 -24.97
C MET A 459 16.45 6.80 -23.61
N LEU A 460 17.59 6.92 -22.92
CA LEU A 460 17.89 6.16 -21.72
C LEU A 460 17.07 6.67 -20.53
N LYS A 461 16.25 5.78 -19.94
CA LYS A 461 15.36 6.09 -18.81
C LYS A 461 15.81 5.44 -17.51
N TRP A 462 16.35 4.23 -17.57
CA TRP A 462 16.71 3.48 -16.38
C TRP A 462 18.12 2.91 -16.50
N VAL A 463 18.95 3.19 -15.49
CA VAL A 463 20.32 2.70 -15.39
C VAL A 463 20.56 2.06 -14.03
N ASP A 464 21.05 0.83 -14.03
CA ASP A 464 21.45 0.10 -12.83
C ASP A 464 22.84 -0.52 -13.03
N LEU A 465 23.84 0.11 -12.42
CA LEU A 465 25.24 -0.35 -12.40
C LEU A 465 25.66 -0.76 -11.00
N SER A 466 24.70 -1.06 -10.12
CA SER A 466 24.97 -1.37 -8.73
C SER A 466 26.00 -2.49 -8.57
N ARG A 467 26.85 -2.35 -7.55
CA ARG A 467 27.89 -3.32 -7.14
C ARG A 467 28.99 -3.52 -8.19
N SER A 468 29.14 -2.56 -9.10
CA SER A 468 30.24 -2.53 -10.08
C SER A 468 31.52 -2.00 -9.42
N LEU A 469 32.28 -2.89 -8.78
CA LEU A 469 33.43 -2.54 -7.92
C LEU A 469 34.57 -1.83 -8.65
N ASN A 470 34.68 -2.00 -9.98
CA ASN A 470 35.75 -1.42 -10.78
C ASN A 470 35.40 -0.07 -11.41
N LEU A 471 34.13 0.37 -11.30
CA LEU A 471 33.62 1.56 -11.97
C LEU A 471 34.30 2.81 -11.42
N ARG A 472 34.94 3.59 -12.30
CA ARG A 472 35.68 4.81 -11.94
C ARG A 472 34.93 6.08 -12.29
N GLN A 473 34.22 6.07 -13.42
CA GLN A 473 33.53 7.23 -13.97
C GLN A 473 32.28 6.81 -14.75
N CYS A 474 31.31 7.71 -14.82
CA CYS A 474 30.07 7.55 -15.58
C CYS A 474 29.74 8.77 -16.46
N LEU A 475 30.78 9.36 -17.08
CA LEU A 475 30.67 10.53 -17.97
C LEU A 475 29.68 10.33 -19.13
N GLY A 476 29.59 9.12 -19.66
CA GLY A 476 28.64 8.75 -20.72
C GLY A 476 27.15 8.91 -20.38
N LEU A 477 26.80 9.19 -19.11
CA LEU A 477 25.42 9.47 -18.67
C LEU A 477 25.13 10.97 -18.56
N ALA A 478 26.12 11.84 -18.77
CA ALA A 478 25.97 13.29 -18.59
C ALA A 478 24.93 13.91 -19.54
N ASN A 479 24.69 13.30 -20.71
CA ASN A 479 23.71 13.76 -21.71
C ASN A 479 22.39 12.96 -21.69
N ALA A 480 22.16 12.08 -20.71
CA ALA A 480 20.95 11.26 -20.63
C ALA A 480 19.76 12.05 -20.05
N GLN A 481 19.24 13.02 -20.81
CA GLN A 481 18.21 13.97 -20.34
C GLN A 481 16.88 13.31 -19.90
N ASN A 482 16.54 12.16 -20.48
CA ASN A 482 15.33 11.40 -20.15
C ASN A 482 15.54 10.38 -19.01
N LEU A 483 16.69 10.39 -18.35
CA LEU A 483 16.99 9.43 -17.29
C LEU A 483 16.07 9.68 -16.09
N GLU A 484 15.28 8.68 -15.72
CA GLU A 484 14.34 8.71 -14.61
C GLU A 484 14.91 8.06 -13.34
N ARG A 485 15.76 7.02 -13.50
CA ARG A 485 16.41 6.32 -12.39
C ARG A 485 17.87 5.99 -12.68
N LEU A 486 18.73 6.37 -11.74
CA LEU A 486 20.15 6.00 -11.73
C LEU A 486 20.50 5.28 -10.42
N ASN A 487 20.93 4.02 -10.53
CA ASN A 487 21.40 3.23 -9.39
C ASN A 487 22.89 2.88 -9.53
N LEU A 488 23.71 3.46 -8.65
CA LEU A 488 25.15 3.22 -8.52
C LEU A 488 25.50 2.64 -7.14
N GLU A 489 24.51 2.11 -6.40
CA GLU A 489 24.71 1.51 -5.07
C GLU A 489 25.85 0.47 -5.10
N GLY A 490 26.76 0.52 -4.13
CA GLY A 490 27.77 -0.53 -3.96
C GLY A 490 28.97 -0.43 -4.89
N CYS A 491 29.19 0.70 -5.57
CA CYS A 491 30.41 0.93 -6.37
C CYS A 491 31.62 1.35 -5.48
N CYS A 492 31.87 0.59 -4.42
CA CYS A 492 32.50 1.01 -3.14
C CYS A 492 33.99 1.36 -3.12
N SER A 493 34.66 1.73 -4.21
CA SER A 493 36.12 1.98 -4.10
C SER A 493 36.79 2.90 -5.12
N ARG A 494 36.15 3.21 -6.24
CA ARG A 494 36.80 3.97 -7.32
C ARG A 494 35.95 5.06 -7.95
N LEU A 495 34.64 5.06 -7.69
CA LEU A 495 33.76 6.12 -8.11
C LEU A 495 33.83 7.26 -7.08
N GLU A 496 34.82 8.13 -7.25
CA GLU A 496 35.10 9.25 -6.33
C GLU A 496 34.31 10.51 -6.68
N VAL A 497 33.91 10.66 -7.95
CA VAL A 497 33.27 11.87 -8.46
C VAL A 497 32.02 11.51 -9.24
N PHE A 498 30.91 12.19 -8.93
CA PHE A 498 29.70 12.15 -9.75
C PHE A 498 29.90 13.04 -10.99
N PRO A 499 29.48 12.61 -12.21
CA PRO A 499 29.74 13.35 -13.44
C PRO A 499 29.17 14.77 -13.39
N GLU A 500 29.89 15.72 -13.97
CA GLU A 500 29.40 17.09 -14.10
C GLU A 500 28.26 17.12 -15.13
N ILE A 501 27.05 17.39 -14.62
CA ILE A 501 25.86 17.57 -15.43
C ILE A 501 25.94 18.94 -16.10
N LYS A 502 26.03 18.95 -17.44
CA LYS A 502 26.11 20.19 -18.24
C LYS A 502 24.74 20.83 -18.47
N GLU A 503 23.68 20.02 -18.49
CA GLU A 503 22.30 20.43 -18.80
C GLU A 503 21.32 19.82 -17.78
N ASP A 504 20.24 20.53 -17.46
CA ASP A 504 19.29 20.08 -16.43
C ASP A 504 18.67 18.71 -16.75
N MET A 505 18.78 17.76 -15.81
CA MET A 505 18.18 16.43 -15.92
C MET A 505 16.76 16.46 -15.33
N GLU A 506 15.83 17.07 -16.06
CA GLU A 506 14.46 17.30 -15.61
C GLU A 506 13.65 16.01 -15.37
N SER A 507 14.09 14.88 -15.93
CA SER A 507 13.39 13.59 -15.77
C SER A 507 13.85 12.78 -14.55
N LEU A 508 15.00 13.10 -13.94
CA LEU A 508 15.60 12.23 -12.92
C LEU A 508 14.82 12.27 -11.61
N GLU A 509 14.16 11.16 -11.27
CA GLU A 509 13.34 11.04 -10.07
C GLU A 509 14.06 10.31 -8.94
N ILE A 510 14.91 9.33 -9.27
CA ILE A 510 15.57 8.47 -8.28
C ILE A 510 17.07 8.38 -8.55
N LEU A 511 17.86 8.80 -7.57
CA LEU A 511 19.32 8.71 -7.59
C LEU A 511 19.83 7.98 -6.34
N LEU A 512 20.45 6.81 -6.55
CA LEU A 512 20.98 5.96 -5.48
C LEU A 512 22.50 5.83 -5.63
N LEU A 513 23.22 6.31 -4.62
CA LEU A 513 24.69 6.40 -4.54
C LEU A 513 25.22 5.75 -3.26
N ASP A 514 24.43 4.89 -2.61
CA ASP A 514 24.81 4.22 -1.38
C ASP A 514 26.09 3.40 -1.55
N ASP A 515 26.92 3.34 -0.52
CA ASP A 515 28.21 2.67 -0.51
C ASP A 515 29.10 3.04 -1.72
N THR A 516 29.15 4.32 -2.10
CA THR A 516 30.10 4.84 -3.09
C THR A 516 31.26 5.58 -2.41
N ALA A 517 32.35 5.80 -3.16
CA ALA A 517 33.50 6.59 -2.68
C ALA A 517 33.34 8.10 -2.96
N ILE A 518 32.13 8.55 -3.29
CA ILE A 518 31.85 9.92 -3.70
C ILE A 518 32.12 10.87 -2.53
N THR A 519 33.05 11.82 -2.72
CA THR A 519 33.50 12.73 -1.67
C THR A 519 32.79 14.08 -1.64
N GLU A 520 32.08 14.44 -2.73
CA GLU A 520 31.37 15.71 -2.87
C GLU A 520 29.89 15.49 -3.23
N MET A 521 29.01 16.37 -2.71
CA MET A 521 27.59 16.32 -3.04
C MET A 521 27.40 16.68 -4.52
N PRO A 522 26.64 15.89 -5.31
CA PRO A 522 26.34 16.28 -6.69
C PRO A 522 25.63 17.63 -6.75
N LYS A 523 25.80 18.37 -7.84
CA LYS A 523 25.17 19.69 -8.04
C LYS A 523 23.65 19.55 -8.19
N MET A 524 22.93 19.60 -7.06
CA MET A 524 21.48 19.40 -6.98
C MET A 524 20.65 20.42 -7.78
N MET A 525 21.23 21.57 -8.16
CA MET A 525 20.55 22.59 -8.96
C MET A 525 20.07 22.09 -10.33
N HIS A 526 20.79 21.12 -10.93
CA HIS A 526 20.45 20.54 -12.23
C HIS A 526 19.49 19.34 -12.11
N LEU A 527 19.05 19.02 -10.88
CA LEU A 527 18.31 17.80 -10.52
C LEU A 527 16.96 18.15 -9.87
N SER A 528 16.18 19.01 -10.55
CA SER A 528 14.98 19.65 -10.00
C SER A 528 13.82 18.67 -9.71
N ASN A 529 13.77 17.53 -10.41
CA ASN A 529 12.68 16.56 -10.32
C ASN A 529 12.96 15.37 -9.39
N ILE A 530 14.10 15.36 -8.68
CA ILE A 530 14.44 14.26 -7.77
C ILE A 530 13.38 14.15 -6.68
N LYS A 531 12.85 12.93 -6.54
CA LYS A 531 11.93 12.50 -5.47
C LYS A 531 12.68 11.69 -4.41
N THR A 532 13.62 10.83 -4.83
CA THR A 532 14.41 9.99 -3.91
C THR A 532 15.89 10.18 -4.16
N PHE A 533 16.62 10.64 -3.14
CA PHE A 533 18.08 10.71 -3.13
C PHE A 533 18.64 9.87 -1.99
N SER A 534 19.58 8.99 -2.30
CA SER A 534 20.26 8.15 -1.32
C SER A 534 21.76 8.22 -1.54
N LEU A 535 22.49 8.59 -0.50
CA LEU A 535 23.94 8.54 -0.43
C LEU A 535 24.28 8.11 1.00
N CYS A 536 24.40 6.82 1.25
CA CYS A 536 24.81 6.28 2.54
C CYS A 536 26.27 5.82 2.51
N GLY A 537 27.06 6.14 3.54
CA GLY A 537 28.44 5.73 3.67
C GLY A 537 28.62 4.30 4.22
N THR A 538 29.79 3.71 3.95
CA THR A 538 30.18 2.39 4.46
C THR A 538 30.60 2.44 5.94
N SER A 539 30.44 1.33 6.67
CA SER A 539 30.88 1.16 8.07
C SER A 539 32.41 1.19 8.27
N SER A 540 33.19 1.19 7.19
CA SER A 540 34.66 1.24 7.27
C SER A 540 35.14 2.69 7.19
N GLN A 541 35.99 3.07 8.14
CA GLN A 541 36.60 4.39 8.36
C GLN A 541 37.26 5.04 7.13
N VAL A 542 36.48 5.43 6.12
CA VAL A 542 36.93 6.41 5.15
C VAL A 542 36.56 7.77 5.74
N SER A 543 37.59 8.45 6.24
CA SER A 543 37.56 9.88 6.53
C SER A 543 37.32 10.61 5.22
N VAL A 544 36.06 10.69 4.80
CA VAL A 544 35.64 11.57 3.71
C VAL A 544 35.64 12.99 4.27
N SER A 545 36.23 13.91 3.51
CA SER A 545 36.14 15.34 3.71
C SER A 545 34.73 15.74 4.14
N MET A 546 34.66 16.55 5.20
CA MET A 546 33.46 17.15 5.76
C MET A 546 32.40 17.45 4.68
N PHE A 547 31.39 16.59 4.56
CA PHE A 547 30.41 16.70 3.50
C PHE A 547 29.49 17.89 3.84
N PHE A 548 29.60 18.98 3.07
CA PHE A 548 28.74 20.14 3.24
C PHE A 548 27.52 19.98 2.35
N MET A 549 26.31 19.98 2.92
CA MET A 549 25.09 20.06 2.13
C MET A 549 24.96 21.48 1.54
N PRO A 550 24.78 21.65 0.22
CA PRO A 550 24.70 22.97 -0.39
C PRO A 550 23.48 23.76 0.15
N PRO A 551 23.60 25.10 0.33
CA PRO A 551 22.53 25.94 0.90
C PRO A 551 21.27 26.04 0.01
N THR A 552 21.43 25.76 -1.28
CA THR A 552 20.40 25.90 -2.32
C THR A 552 20.00 24.53 -2.85
N LEU A 553 19.20 23.78 -2.08
CA LEU A 553 18.59 22.57 -2.61
C LEU A 553 17.49 22.98 -3.59
N GLY A 554 17.77 22.94 -4.89
CA GLY A 554 16.80 23.17 -5.97
C GLY A 554 15.74 22.08 -6.12
N CYS A 555 15.65 21.14 -5.16
CA CYS A 555 14.83 19.95 -5.23
C CYS A 555 13.52 20.13 -4.45
N SER A 556 12.60 20.94 -4.97
CA SER A 556 11.28 21.19 -4.35
C SER A 556 10.39 19.94 -4.27
N ARG A 557 10.69 18.92 -5.07
CA ARG A 557 9.94 17.66 -5.19
C ARG A 557 10.52 16.51 -4.37
N LEU A 558 11.63 16.71 -3.65
CA LEU A 558 12.31 15.68 -2.87
C LEU A 558 11.38 15.15 -1.76
N THR A 559 11.05 13.86 -1.81
CA THR A 559 10.19 13.19 -0.82
C THR A 559 11.00 12.32 0.14
N ASP A 560 12.08 11.71 -0.32
CA ASP A 560 12.87 10.77 0.46
C ASP A 560 14.37 11.09 0.35
N LEU A 561 15.00 11.38 1.50
CA LEU A 561 16.42 11.72 1.61
C LEU A 561 17.13 10.78 2.59
N TYR A 562 18.09 10.01 2.10
CA TYR A 562 18.87 9.09 2.93
C TYR A 562 20.37 9.46 2.87
N LEU A 563 20.90 9.89 4.01
CA LEU A 563 22.29 10.34 4.18
C LEU A 563 22.92 9.67 5.41
N SER A 564 22.84 8.35 5.51
CA SER A 564 23.38 7.61 6.65
C SER A 564 24.91 7.54 6.57
N ARG A 565 25.62 7.75 7.69
CA ARG A 565 27.09 7.61 7.81
C ARG A 565 27.90 8.43 6.80
N CYS A 566 27.44 9.64 6.51
CA CYS A 566 28.10 10.57 5.59
C CYS A 566 29.05 11.53 6.30
N SER A 567 29.35 11.30 7.59
CA SER A 567 30.18 12.18 8.42
C SER A 567 29.70 13.64 8.45
N LEU A 568 28.38 13.87 8.31
CA LEU A 568 27.79 15.21 8.36
C LEU A 568 27.95 15.81 9.76
N TYR A 569 28.37 17.08 9.84
CA TYR A 569 28.53 17.81 11.11
C TYR A 569 27.42 18.85 11.35
N LYS A 570 26.87 19.42 10.26
CA LYS A 570 25.82 20.44 10.28
C LYS A 570 24.94 20.28 9.05
N LEU A 571 23.63 20.50 9.23
CA LEU A 571 22.66 20.63 8.14
C LEU A 571 22.53 22.10 7.72
N PRO A 572 22.14 22.40 6.47
CA PRO A 572 22.02 23.78 6.02
C PRO A 572 20.89 24.49 6.77
N ASP A 573 21.09 25.76 7.11
CA ASP A 573 20.13 26.56 7.90
C ASP A 573 18.78 26.76 7.19
N ASN A 574 18.70 26.49 5.88
CA ASN A 574 17.49 26.56 5.06
C ASN A 574 16.93 25.17 4.66
N ILE A 575 17.21 24.11 5.43
CA ILE A 575 16.63 22.77 5.16
C ILE A 575 15.09 22.78 5.13
N GLY A 576 14.48 23.76 5.81
CA GLY A 576 13.03 24.00 5.81
C GLY A 576 12.43 24.25 4.43
N GLY A 577 13.23 24.62 3.42
CA GLY A 577 12.80 24.77 2.03
C GLY A 577 12.42 23.46 1.32
N LEU A 578 12.69 22.29 1.91
CA LEU A 578 12.32 20.98 1.36
C LEU A 578 10.86 20.62 1.70
N PHE A 579 9.91 21.41 1.18
CA PHE A 579 8.48 21.32 1.55
C PHE A 579 7.84 19.95 1.26
N SER A 580 8.34 19.21 0.28
CA SER A 580 7.79 17.89 -0.11
C SER A 580 8.36 16.71 0.69
N LEU A 581 9.36 16.94 1.55
CA LEU A 581 10.09 15.88 2.23
C LEU A 581 9.19 15.11 3.20
N GLN A 582 9.16 13.79 3.08
CA GLN A 582 8.36 12.87 3.90
C GLN A 582 9.22 11.95 4.76
N SER A 583 10.40 11.54 4.25
CA SER A 583 11.32 10.62 4.92
C SER A 583 12.74 11.19 4.93
N LEU A 584 13.37 11.26 6.11
CA LEU A 584 14.75 11.73 6.27
C LEU A 584 15.58 10.77 7.14
N CYS A 585 16.64 10.18 6.57
CA CYS A 585 17.61 9.38 7.32
C CYS A 585 18.95 10.11 7.43
N LEU A 586 19.39 10.33 8.66
CA LEU A 586 20.65 10.95 9.03
C LEU A 586 21.45 10.07 10.01
N SER A 587 21.10 8.78 10.11
CA SER A 587 21.73 7.84 11.04
C SER A 587 23.27 7.83 10.92
N GLY A 588 23.99 7.75 12.03
CA GLY A 588 25.43 7.56 12.08
C GLY A 588 26.25 8.77 11.62
N ASN A 589 25.68 9.98 11.67
CA ASN A 589 26.40 11.22 11.40
C ASN A 589 26.90 11.90 12.69
N ASN A 590 27.76 12.90 12.53
CA ASN A 590 28.37 13.67 13.63
C ASN A 590 27.66 15.01 13.86
N ILE A 591 26.35 15.06 13.63
CA ILE A 591 25.55 16.30 13.71
C ILE A 591 25.46 16.73 15.17
N GLU A 592 25.86 17.97 15.48
CA GLU A 592 25.74 18.50 16.85
C GLU A 592 24.35 19.06 17.17
N ASN A 593 23.75 19.79 16.23
CA ASN A 593 22.43 20.40 16.38
C ASN A 593 21.69 20.38 15.03
N LEU A 594 20.37 20.22 15.07
CA LEU A 594 19.52 20.44 13.90
C LEU A 594 19.12 21.94 13.81
N PRO A 595 19.01 22.52 12.60
CA PRO A 595 18.68 23.93 12.41
C PRO A 595 17.24 24.24 12.84
N GLU A 596 16.95 25.49 13.25
CA GLU A 596 15.60 25.90 13.66
C GLU A 596 14.57 25.77 12.54
N SER A 597 14.98 25.91 11.27
CA SER A 597 14.11 25.74 10.10
C SER A 597 13.58 24.30 9.95
N PHE A 598 14.05 23.34 10.74
CA PHE A 598 13.59 21.95 10.70
C PHE A 598 12.09 21.82 11.01
N ASN A 599 11.52 22.77 11.77
CA ASN A 599 10.08 22.84 12.05
C ASN A 599 9.22 23.16 10.81
N GLN A 600 9.81 23.67 9.72
CA GLN A 600 9.13 24.06 8.48
C GLN A 600 8.90 22.87 7.54
N LEU A 601 9.44 21.69 7.86
CA LEU A 601 9.27 20.46 7.09
C LEU A 601 7.87 19.84 7.33
N HIS A 602 6.81 20.54 6.94
CA HIS A 602 5.43 20.22 7.29
C HIS A 602 4.93 18.85 6.79
N ASN A 603 5.53 18.30 5.73
CA ASN A 603 5.18 16.99 5.18
C ASN A 603 6.01 15.83 5.76
N LEU A 604 6.98 16.13 6.62
CA LEU A 604 7.90 15.14 7.17
C LEU A 604 7.17 14.22 8.15
N LYS A 605 7.21 12.92 7.85
CA LYS A 605 6.56 11.88 8.65
C LYS A 605 7.56 11.02 9.39
N TRP A 606 8.76 10.86 8.85
CA TRP A 606 9.75 9.94 9.39
C TRP A 606 11.14 10.58 9.43
N VAL A 607 11.78 10.48 10.60
CA VAL A 607 13.14 10.95 10.86
C VAL A 607 13.94 9.88 11.59
N ASP A 608 15.11 9.57 11.07
CA ASP A 608 16.07 8.65 11.69
C ASP A 608 17.39 9.37 11.95
N LEU A 609 17.74 9.45 13.23
CA LEU A 609 18.92 10.06 13.82
C LEU A 609 19.73 9.02 14.61
N LYS A 610 19.52 7.71 14.38
CA LYS A 610 20.21 6.68 15.15
C LYS A 610 21.71 6.86 15.09
N PHE A 611 22.43 6.57 16.17
CA PHE A 611 23.88 6.67 16.26
C PHE A 611 24.45 8.08 15.95
N CYS A 612 23.64 9.15 16.04
CA CYS A 612 24.14 10.53 16.00
C CYS A 612 24.75 10.94 17.36
N LYS A 613 25.90 10.35 17.69
CA LYS A 613 26.50 10.41 19.03
C LYS A 613 26.86 11.82 19.52
N MET A 614 27.05 12.77 18.61
CA MET A 614 27.40 14.17 18.91
C MET A 614 26.18 15.09 19.06
N LEU A 615 24.97 14.61 18.78
CA LEU A 615 23.75 15.41 18.83
C LEU A 615 23.46 15.85 20.27
N LYS A 616 23.46 17.16 20.53
CA LYS A 616 23.30 17.74 21.88
C LYS A 616 21.86 18.16 22.19
N SER A 617 21.16 18.67 21.18
CA SER A 617 19.80 19.19 21.33
C SER A 617 18.92 18.90 20.12
N LEU A 618 17.61 18.81 20.35
CA LEU A 618 16.60 18.79 19.29
C LEU A 618 15.79 20.10 19.30
N PRO A 619 15.66 20.81 18.15
CA PRO A 619 14.79 21.96 18.02
C PRO A 619 13.32 21.51 18.01
N VAL A 620 12.41 22.47 17.88
CA VAL A 620 10.99 22.16 17.62
C VAL A 620 10.91 21.32 16.34
N LEU A 621 10.34 20.13 16.44
CA LEU A 621 10.18 19.18 15.34
C LEU A 621 8.91 19.49 14.53
N PRO A 622 8.84 19.07 13.26
CA PRO A 622 7.68 19.36 12.41
C PRO A 622 6.41 18.70 12.93
N GLN A 623 5.29 19.36 12.69
CA GLN A 623 3.98 19.00 13.26
C GLN A 623 3.50 17.59 12.87
N ASN A 624 3.71 17.16 11.62
CA ASN A 624 3.16 15.90 11.11
C ASN A 624 4.09 14.70 11.32
N LEU A 625 5.11 14.83 12.19
CA LEU A 625 6.08 13.78 12.44
C LEU A 625 5.41 12.58 13.13
N GLN A 626 5.48 11.43 12.47
CA GLN A 626 4.91 10.16 12.93
C GLN A 626 5.96 9.26 13.54
N TYR A 627 7.23 9.39 13.15
CA TYR A 627 8.28 8.52 13.65
C TYR A 627 9.58 9.31 13.80
N LEU A 628 10.17 9.21 14.99
CA LEU A 628 11.47 9.76 15.32
C LEU A 628 12.29 8.67 15.99
N ASP A 629 13.52 8.48 15.51
CA ASP A 629 14.43 7.50 16.10
C ASP A 629 15.79 8.11 16.36
N ALA A 630 16.09 8.35 17.63
CA ALA A 630 17.35 8.89 18.12
C ALA A 630 18.12 7.85 18.95
N HIS A 631 17.99 6.54 18.62
CA HIS A 631 18.75 5.50 19.32
C HIS A 631 20.25 5.82 19.36
N GLU A 632 20.93 5.62 20.49
CA GLU A 632 22.38 5.84 20.62
C GLU A 632 22.84 7.29 20.33
N CYS A 633 21.96 8.28 20.52
CA CYS A 633 22.36 9.69 20.61
C CYS A 633 22.88 10.01 22.03
N GLU A 634 24.07 9.51 22.36
CA GLU A 634 24.65 9.57 23.71
C GLU A 634 24.85 10.99 24.26
N SER A 635 25.02 11.99 23.39
CA SER A 635 25.21 13.39 23.80
C SER A 635 23.92 14.19 23.95
N LEU A 636 22.75 13.60 23.64
CA LEU A 636 21.49 14.33 23.59
C LEU A 636 21.05 14.69 25.02
N GLU A 637 21.02 15.99 25.31
CA GLU A 637 20.76 16.54 26.64
C GLU A 637 19.41 17.24 26.72
N THR A 638 19.12 18.11 25.75
CA THR A 638 17.96 19.00 25.78
C THR A 638 17.00 18.75 24.60
N LEU A 639 15.73 19.01 24.84
CA LEU A 639 14.66 18.93 23.85
C LEU A 639 13.88 20.25 23.85
N ALA A 640 13.45 20.69 22.68
CA ALA A 640 12.54 21.82 22.58
C ALA A 640 11.22 21.52 23.31
N ASN A 641 10.63 22.54 23.93
CA ASN A 641 9.37 22.44 24.64
C ASN A 641 8.42 23.53 24.14
N PRO A 642 7.36 23.20 23.37
CA PRO A 642 6.91 21.84 23.00
C PRO A 642 7.82 21.15 21.97
N LEU A 643 7.87 19.80 22.01
CA LEU A 643 8.69 19.00 21.11
C LEU A 643 8.22 19.07 19.65
N THR A 644 6.91 19.05 19.40
CA THR A 644 6.31 19.41 18.10
C THR A 644 5.16 20.39 18.33
N PRO A 645 4.80 21.24 17.36
CA PRO A 645 3.51 21.90 17.35
C PRO A 645 2.41 20.83 17.39
N LEU A 646 1.34 21.05 18.14
CA LEU A 646 0.22 20.12 18.28
C LEU A 646 -1.09 20.85 17.93
N LEU A 647 -1.76 20.48 16.82
CA LEU A 647 -3.03 21.06 16.38
C LEU A 647 -4.19 20.04 16.35
N VAL A 648 -5.42 20.56 16.53
CA VAL A 648 -6.67 19.78 16.48
C VAL A 648 -6.96 19.35 15.04
N GLY A 649 -6.48 18.17 14.65
CA GLY A 649 -6.69 17.61 13.30
C GLY A 649 -5.71 16.52 12.87
N GLU A 650 -4.63 16.34 13.64
CA GLU A 650 -3.49 15.46 13.34
C GLU A 650 -3.82 13.99 13.03
N ARG A 651 -2.92 13.36 12.26
CA ARG A 651 -2.91 11.92 12.06
C ARG A 651 -2.53 11.23 13.36
N ILE A 652 -3.20 10.12 13.62
CA ILE A 652 -3.36 9.60 14.97
C ILE A 652 -2.12 8.86 15.50
N HIS A 653 -1.29 8.28 14.62
CA HIS A 653 -0.20 7.38 15.01
C HIS A 653 1.15 8.09 15.10
N SER A 654 1.84 8.03 16.25
CA SER A 654 3.24 8.48 16.34
C SER A 654 4.10 7.69 17.33
N MET A 655 5.37 7.48 16.99
CA MET A 655 6.34 6.73 17.80
C MET A 655 7.67 7.48 17.87
N PHE A 656 8.09 7.93 19.06
CA PHE A 656 9.39 8.58 19.27
C PHE A 656 10.31 7.73 20.15
N ILE A 657 11.51 7.44 19.67
CA ILE A 657 12.45 6.52 20.29
C ILE A 657 13.73 7.26 20.65
N PHE A 658 14.09 7.26 21.94
CA PHE A 658 15.30 7.86 22.49
C PHE A 658 16.14 6.83 23.26
N SER A 659 16.05 5.56 22.88
CA SER A 659 16.78 4.49 23.56
C SER A 659 18.29 4.77 23.58
N ASN A 660 18.91 4.63 24.75
CA ASN A 660 20.33 4.92 25.02
C ASN A 660 20.74 6.40 24.93
N CYS A 661 19.78 7.33 24.96
CA CYS A 661 20.05 8.77 25.17
C CYS A 661 20.25 9.08 26.66
N TYR A 662 21.38 8.67 27.24
CA TYR A 662 21.61 8.70 28.69
C TYR A 662 21.78 10.09 29.31
N LYS A 663 22.09 11.11 28.49
CA LYS A 663 22.29 12.48 28.96
C LYS A 663 21.02 13.33 28.97
N LEU A 664 19.86 12.78 28.60
CA LEU A 664 18.59 13.50 28.65
C LEU A 664 18.35 14.03 30.07
N ASN A 665 18.37 15.34 30.21
CA ASN A 665 18.19 15.99 31.50
C ASN A 665 16.73 15.88 31.99
N GLN A 666 16.49 16.29 33.24
CA GLN A 666 15.16 16.16 33.84
C GLN A 666 14.10 16.95 33.06
N ASP A 667 14.41 18.19 32.64
CA ASP A 667 13.49 19.03 31.87
C ASP A 667 13.09 18.37 30.53
N ALA A 668 14.04 17.72 29.85
CA ALA A 668 13.79 16.99 28.62
C ALA A 668 12.88 15.77 28.85
N GLN A 669 13.12 15.01 29.93
CA GLN A 669 12.26 13.88 30.30
C GLN A 669 10.84 14.35 30.65
N GLU A 670 10.71 15.44 31.39
CA GLU A 670 9.42 16.07 31.70
C GLU A 670 8.72 16.59 30.45
N SER A 671 9.46 17.14 29.49
CA SER A 671 8.92 17.56 28.18
C SER A 671 8.40 16.36 27.38
N LEU A 672 9.10 15.22 27.37
CA LEU A 672 8.63 13.98 26.72
C LEU A 672 7.31 13.50 27.35
N VAL A 673 7.23 13.49 28.68
CA VAL A 673 6.02 13.10 29.43
C VAL A 673 4.87 14.08 29.18
N GLY A 674 5.14 15.39 29.20
CA GLY A 674 4.17 16.44 28.90
C GLY A 674 3.64 16.34 27.48
N HIS A 675 4.53 16.13 26.50
CA HIS A 675 4.17 15.90 25.10
C HIS A 675 3.27 14.66 24.95
N ALA A 676 3.64 13.54 25.58
CA ALA A 676 2.84 12.32 25.58
C ALA A 676 1.43 12.56 26.12
N ARG A 677 1.32 13.27 27.24
CA ARG A 677 0.04 13.59 27.89
C ARG A 677 -0.85 14.45 27.00
N ILE A 678 -0.34 15.57 26.48
CA ILE A 678 -1.10 16.50 25.65
C ILE A 678 -1.54 15.80 24.35
N LYS A 679 -0.64 15.07 23.70
CA LYS A 679 -0.95 14.34 22.46
C LYS A 679 -2.01 13.26 22.69
N SER A 680 -1.94 12.53 23.80
CA SER A 680 -2.96 11.55 24.19
C SER A 680 -4.34 12.20 24.36
N GLN A 681 -4.40 13.39 24.98
CA GLN A 681 -5.65 14.15 25.14
C GLN A 681 -6.19 14.69 23.80
N LEU A 682 -5.33 15.15 22.90
CA LEU A 682 -5.74 15.60 21.57
C LEU A 682 -6.28 14.45 20.72
N ILE A 683 -5.60 13.30 20.73
CA ILE A 683 -6.07 12.08 20.05
C ILE A 683 -7.42 11.65 20.61
N ALA A 684 -7.59 11.66 21.93
CA ALA A 684 -8.87 11.40 22.59
C ALA A 684 -9.98 12.32 22.05
N ASN A 685 -9.75 13.65 22.03
CA ASN A 685 -10.73 14.63 21.54
C ASN A 685 -11.06 14.45 20.05
N ALA A 686 -10.05 14.15 19.22
CA ALA A 686 -10.26 13.90 17.79
C ALA A 686 -11.05 12.61 17.54
N SER A 687 -10.82 11.58 18.36
CA SER A 687 -11.47 10.28 18.23
C SER A 687 -12.97 10.35 18.55
N VAL A 688 -13.38 11.23 19.48
CA VAL A 688 -14.79 11.53 19.77
C VAL A 688 -15.51 12.19 18.59
N LYS A 689 -14.81 13.04 17.82
CA LYS A 689 -15.37 13.77 16.68
C LYS A 689 -15.44 12.96 15.38
N ARG A 690 -14.64 11.90 15.21
CA ARG A 690 -14.47 11.18 13.94
C ARG A 690 -15.11 9.78 13.86
N TYR A 691 -15.98 9.38 14.80
CA TYR A 691 -16.70 8.09 14.77
C TYR A 691 -15.81 6.88 14.39
N TYR A 692 -14.64 6.72 15.02
CA TYR A 692 -13.83 5.51 14.84
C TYR A 692 -14.51 4.31 15.52
N ARG A 693 -15.19 3.46 14.75
CA ARG A 693 -15.89 2.24 15.22
C ARG A 693 -15.03 0.96 15.09
N GLY A 694 -13.75 0.99 15.47
CA GLY A 694 -12.86 -0.19 15.39
C GLY A 694 -11.79 -0.23 16.49
N PHE A 695 -11.34 -1.44 16.87
CA PHE A 695 -10.20 -1.63 17.77
C PHE A 695 -8.89 -1.52 17.01
N ILE A 696 -8.00 -0.66 17.49
CA ILE A 696 -6.65 -0.49 17.00
C ILE A 696 -5.73 -1.05 18.09
N PRO A 697 -5.17 -2.27 17.92
CA PRO A 697 -4.28 -2.89 18.91
C PRO A 697 -2.91 -2.18 19.00
N GLU A 698 -2.58 -1.39 17.99
CA GLU A 698 -1.35 -0.60 17.92
C GLU A 698 -1.44 0.66 18.79
N PRO A 699 -0.31 1.12 19.34
CA PRO A 699 -0.28 2.38 20.07
C PRO A 699 -0.59 3.51 19.10
N LEU A 700 -1.60 4.32 19.43
CA LEU A 700 -1.83 5.58 18.71
C LEU A 700 -0.67 6.54 18.99
N PHE A 701 -0.06 6.42 20.16
CA PHE A 701 1.14 7.17 20.48
C PHE A 701 2.09 6.35 21.34
N GLY A 702 3.40 6.44 21.11
CA GLY A 702 4.42 5.78 21.91
C GLY A 702 5.71 6.62 22.08
N ILE A 703 6.30 6.56 23.27
CA ILE A 703 7.62 7.11 23.58
C ILE A 703 8.48 6.05 24.28
N CYS A 704 9.76 5.99 23.93
CA CYS A 704 10.78 5.21 24.65
C CYS A 704 11.98 6.09 25.03
N TYR A 705 12.46 6.00 26.28
CA TYR A 705 13.69 6.66 26.73
C TYR A 705 14.32 5.95 27.94
N PRO A 706 15.61 6.17 28.26
CA PRO A 706 16.27 5.55 29.40
C PRO A 706 15.78 6.15 30.71
N ALA A 707 15.22 5.32 31.58
CA ALA A 707 14.77 5.69 32.92
C ALA A 707 14.45 4.43 33.74
N THR A 708 14.50 4.56 35.06
CA THR A 708 14.26 3.46 36.03
C THR A 708 12.95 3.62 36.81
N GLU A 709 12.29 4.77 36.67
CA GLU A 709 11.05 5.13 37.33
C GLU A 709 9.93 5.38 36.32
N ILE A 710 8.70 5.01 36.70
CA ILE A 710 7.51 5.33 35.92
C ILE A 710 7.14 6.80 36.18
N PRO A 711 6.86 7.61 35.15
CA PRO A 711 6.48 9.02 35.35
C PRO A 711 5.25 9.21 36.24
N SER A 712 5.21 10.31 36.97
CA SER A 712 4.11 10.65 37.90
C SER A 712 2.74 10.80 37.22
N TRP A 713 2.71 10.97 35.88
CA TRP A 713 1.48 10.94 35.08
C TRP A 713 0.70 9.61 35.20
N PHE A 714 1.38 8.50 35.48
CA PHE A 714 0.74 7.20 35.68
C PHE A 714 0.35 7.03 37.16
N CYS A 715 -0.92 7.22 37.47
CA CYS A 715 -1.43 7.29 38.85
C CYS A 715 -1.41 5.94 39.57
N HIS A 716 -1.52 4.85 38.82
CA HIS A 716 -1.41 3.50 39.34
C HIS A 716 -0.07 2.91 38.92
N GLN A 717 0.80 2.59 39.87
CA GLN A 717 2.12 2.03 39.62
C GLN A 717 2.35 0.82 40.52
N ARG A 718 3.06 -0.19 40.02
CA ARG A 718 3.41 -1.40 40.79
C ARG A 718 4.77 -1.96 40.35
N LEU A 719 5.47 -2.57 41.30
CA LEU A 719 6.67 -3.36 41.02
C LEU A 719 6.29 -4.68 40.34
N GLY A 720 7.08 -5.05 39.33
CA GLY A 720 6.91 -6.25 38.53
C GLY A 720 6.02 -6.05 37.29
N ARG A 721 5.73 -7.17 36.63
CA ARG A 721 5.06 -7.23 35.33
C ARG A 721 3.54 -7.13 35.34
N SER A 722 2.91 -7.13 36.52
CA SER A 722 1.46 -7.21 36.64
C SER A 722 0.91 -6.12 37.55
N LEU A 723 -0.16 -5.48 37.09
CA LEU A 723 -0.90 -4.46 37.83
C LEU A 723 -2.35 -4.91 37.94
N GLU A 724 -2.96 -4.84 39.12
CA GLU A 724 -4.40 -5.05 39.33
C GLU A 724 -4.93 -3.79 40.02
N ILE A 725 -5.99 -3.22 39.47
CA ILE A 725 -6.61 -2.01 40.00
C ILE A 725 -8.12 -2.19 40.17
N PRO A 726 -8.70 -1.67 41.26
CA PRO A 726 -10.13 -1.44 41.32
C PRO A 726 -10.47 -0.29 40.37
N LEU A 727 -11.51 -0.49 39.54
CA LEU A 727 -11.98 0.56 38.64
C LEU A 727 -12.93 1.49 39.40
N PRO A 728 -12.81 2.83 39.24
CA PRO A 728 -13.73 3.78 39.86
C PRO A 728 -15.19 3.52 39.47
N PRO A 729 -16.17 3.89 40.31
CA PRO A 729 -17.57 3.92 39.89
C PRO A 729 -17.73 4.78 38.64
N HIS A 730 -18.46 4.29 37.63
CA HIS A 730 -18.69 4.99 36.36
C HIS A 730 -17.40 5.30 35.56
N TRP A 731 -16.31 4.56 35.78
CA TRP A 731 -15.06 4.78 35.04
C TRP A 731 -15.22 4.72 33.52
N CYS A 732 -16.22 4.00 33.00
CA CYS A 732 -16.55 3.87 31.58
C CYS A 732 -17.63 4.88 31.10
N ASP A 733 -17.86 5.97 31.82
CA ASP A 733 -18.77 7.03 31.41
C ASP A 733 -18.44 7.56 29.99
N THR A 734 -19.37 8.29 29.40
CA THR A 734 -19.29 8.91 28.07
C THR A 734 -17.98 9.64 27.79
N ASN A 735 -17.31 10.17 28.83
CA ASN A 735 -16.04 10.86 28.70
C ASN A 735 -14.80 9.94 28.65
N PHE A 736 -14.90 8.63 28.93
CA PHE A 736 -13.75 7.73 28.81
C PHE A 736 -13.38 7.48 27.34
N VAL A 737 -12.06 7.50 27.05
CA VAL A 737 -11.51 7.49 25.68
C VAL A 737 -10.37 6.48 25.49
N GLY A 738 -9.61 6.15 26.53
CA GLY A 738 -8.50 5.21 26.39
C GLY A 738 -7.65 5.03 27.63
N LEU A 739 -6.56 4.28 27.46
CA LEU A 739 -5.62 3.92 28.51
C LEU A 739 -4.24 4.48 28.17
N ALA A 740 -3.62 5.14 29.14
CA ALA A 740 -2.22 5.47 29.11
C ALA A 740 -1.45 4.41 29.90
N LEU A 741 -0.58 3.67 29.22
CA LEU A 741 0.20 2.57 29.75
C LEU A 741 1.68 2.97 29.85
N SER A 742 2.37 2.52 30.89
CA SER A 742 3.82 2.67 31.01
C SER A 742 4.48 1.45 31.62
N VAL A 743 5.70 1.14 31.19
CA VAL A 743 6.46 -0.01 31.68
C VAL A 743 7.96 0.29 31.65
N VAL A 744 8.66 -0.13 32.70
CA VAL A 744 10.13 -0.17 32.75
C VAL A 744 10.56 -1.60 32.43
N VAL A 745 11.32 -1.77 31.35
CA VAL A 745 11.89 -3.06 30.95
C VAL A 745 13.39 -3.00 31.12
N SER A 746 13.95 -4.02 31.75
CA SER A 746 15.39 -4.20 31.88
C SER A 746 15.97 -4.97 30.71
N PHE A 747 17.00 -4.41 30.09
CA PHE A 747 17.74 -5.04 29.02
C PHE A 747 19.16 -5.40 29.50
N LYS A 748 19.39 -6.70 29.74
CA LYS A 748 20.68 -7.26 30.19
C LYS A 748 21.70 -7.29 29.04
N ASN A 749 22.06 -6.14 28.48
CA ASN A 749 22.92 -6.03 27.29
C ASN A 749 22.38 -6.84 26.09
N TYR A 750 21.11 -6.61 25.76
CA TYR A 750 20.45 -7.28 24.66
C TYR A 750 20.86 -6.69 23.31
N GLU A 751 21.08 -7.54 22.31
CA GLU A 751 21.37 -7.14 20.94
C GLU A 751 20.24 -7.65 20.03
N ASP A 752 19.40 -6.74 19.54
CA ASP A 752 18.38 -7.06 18.55
C ASP A 752 19.00 -7.09 17.16
N ARG A 753 19.35 -8.30 16.70
CA ARG A 753 19.83 -8.54 15.33
C ARG A 753 18.71 -8.63 14.30
N ALA A 754 17.47 -8.65 14.77
CA ALA A 754 16.36 -9.23 14.03
C ALA A 754 15.25 -8.20 13.78
N LYS A 755 15.22 -7.08 14.52
CA LYS A 755 14.16 -6.06 14.59
C LYS A 755 12.81 -6.65 14.97
N ARG A 756 12.82 -7.55 15.95
CA ARG A 756 11.69 -8.46 16.17
C ARG A 756 10.98 -8.29 17.48
N PHE A 757 11.42 -7.41 18.38
CA PHE A 757 10.71 -7.31 19.65
C PHE A 757 9.62 -6.24 19.66
N SER A 758 8.53 -6.61 20.33
CA SER A 758 7.45 -5.72 20.73
C SER A 758 7.19 -5.83 22.23
N VAL A 759 6.96 -4.69 22.87
CA VAL A 759 6.48 -4.59 24.24
C VAL A 759 4.97 -4.62 24.20
N LYS A 760 4.38 -5.63 24.85
CA LYS A 760 2.93 -5.90 24.83
C LYS A 760 2.36 -5.90 26.24
N CYS A 761 1.05 -5.68 26.32
CA CYS A 761 0.28 -5.73 27.55
C CYS A 761 -1.02 -6.50 27.31
N CYS A 762 -1.32 -7.46 28.15
CA CYS A 762 -2.61 -8.14 28.20
C CYS A 762 -3.45 -7.50 29.31
N GLY A 763 -4.47 -6.74 28.94
CA GLY A 763 -5.48 -6.23 29.85
C GLY A 763 -6.64 -7.21 30.01
N LYS A 764 -7.09 -7.46 31.23
CA LYS A 764 -8.31 -8.20 31.56
C LYS A 764 -9.22 -7.31 32.39
N PHE A 765 -10.47 -7.18 31.98
CA PHE A 765 -11.50 -6.42 32.68
C PHE A 765 -12.50 -7.41 33.26
N GLU A 766 -12.66 -7.41 34.59
CA GLU A 766 -13.45 -8.39 35.34
C GLU A 766 -14.70 -7.75 35.95
N ASN A 767 -15.83 -8.45 35.79
CA ASN A 767 -17.13 -8.12 36.35
C ASN A 767 -17.25 -8.61 37.80
N GLN A 768 -18.28 -8.13 38.51
CA GLN A 768 -18.58 -8.57 39.88
C GLN A 768 -18.87 -10.07 39.99
N ASP A 769 -19.39 -10.68 38.92
CA ASP A 769 -19.70 -12.11 38.83
C ASP A 769 -18.49 -12.99 38.45
N GLY A 770 -17.31 -12.37 38.24
CA GLY A 770 -16.07 -13.05 37.83
C GLY A 770 -15.93 -13.28 36.33
N SER A 771 -16.92 -12.89 35.51
CA SER A 771 -16.77 -12.90 34.04
C SER A 771 -15.77 -11.82 33.60
N PHE A 772 -14.98 -12.08 32.55
CA PHE A 772 -13.96 -11.13 32.12
C PHE A 772 -13.79 -11.02 30.61
N THR A 773 -13.33 -9.86 30.16
CA THR A 773 -12.95 -9.60 28.76
C THR A 773 -11.45 -9.29 28.68
N ARG A 774 -10.77 -9.89 27.72
CA ARG A 774 -9.32 -9.72 27.49
C ARG A 774 -9.06 -8.84 26.27
N PHE A 775 -8.09 -7.94 26.39
CA PHE A 775 -7.57 -7.09 25.33
C PHE A 775 -6.05 -7.16 25.32
N ASP A 776 -5.45 -7.37 24.15
CA ASP A 776 -4.00 -7.33 23.98
C ASP A 776 -3.61 -6.00 23.31
N PHE A 777 -2.74 -5.25 23.98
CA PHE A 777 -2.24 -3.94 23.57
C PHE A 777 -0.76 -4.03 23.21
N THR A 778 -0.34 -3.28 22.18
CA THR A 778 1.07 -3.06 21.90
C THR A 778 1.45 -1.67 22.42
N LEU A 779 2.52 -1.59 23.21
CA LEU A 779 3.04 -0.32 23.74
C LEU A 779 4.10 0.26 22.81
N ALA A 780 5.01 -0.60 22.37
CA ALA A 780 6.08 -0.22 21.46
C ALA A 780 6.50 -1.45 20.64
N GLY A 781 6.93 -1.20 19.41
CA GLY A 781 7.55 -2.17 18.55
C GLY A 781 8.55 -1.46 17.65
N TRP A 782 9.64 -2.12 17.30
CA TRP A 782 10.67 -1.55 16.45
C TRP A 782 10.47 -1.91 14.98
N ASN A 783 9.21 -1.83 14.53
CA ASN A 783 8.87 -2.00 13.13
C ASN A 783 9.26 -0.72 12.39
N GLU A 784 10.55 -0.64 12.03
CA GLU A 784 11.10 0.48 11.27
C GLU A 784 10.43 0.56 9.89
N PRO A 785 9.82 1.70 9.51
CA PRO A 785 9.35 1.91 8.14
C PRO A 785 10.50 2.25 7.17
N CYS A 786 11.74 2.34 7.65
CA CYS A 786 12.91 2.68 6.85
C CYS A 786 13.22 1.60 5.82
N LYS A 787 13.36 1.99 4.55
CA LYS A 787 13.83 1.12 3.45
C LYS A 787 15.36 1.10 3.29
N SER A 788 16.11 1.76 4.18
CA SER A 788 17.58 1.78 4.12
C SER A 788 18.13 0.36 4.19
N LEU A 789 19.17 0.07 3.41
CA LEU A 789 19.76 -1.26 3.30
C LEU A 789 20.80 -1.54 4.41
N ILE A 790 21.17 -0.52 5.19
CA ILE A 790 22.23 -0.58 6.19
C ILE A 790 21.59 -0.59 7.58
N HIS A 791 21.51 -1.77 8.19
CA HIS A 791 20.97 -1.92 9.54
C HIS A 791 22.03 -2.45 10.50
N GLU A 792 22.46 -1.58 11.40
CA GLU A 792 23.17 -2.00 12.59
C GLU A 792 22.18 -2.65 13.59
N PRO A 793 22.58 -3.75 14.24
CA PRO A 793 21.76 -4.36 15.28
C PRO A 793 21.58 -3.38 16.44
N ARG A 794 20.38 -3.34 16.99
CA ARG A 794 20.07 -2.40 18.08
C ARG A 794 20.49 -3.01 19.41
N LYS A 795 21.43 -2.38 20.10
CA LYS A 795 21.91 -2.85 21.40
C LYS A 795 21.29 -2.04 22.53
N LEU A 796 20.65 -2.68 23.51
CA LEU A 796 20.15 -2.03 24.72
C LEU A 796 20.95 -2.48 25.92
N THR A 797 21.53 -1.54 26.64
CA THR A 797 22.49 -1.79 27.72
C THR A 797 21.98 -1.42 29.11
N SER A 798 20.76 -0.87 29.19
CA SER A 798 20.16 -0.31 30.41
C SER A 798 18.67 -0.60 30.49
N ASP A 799 18.03 -0.09 31.55
CA ASP A 799 16.58 -0.05 31.65
C ASP A 799 16.01 1.08 30.78
N HIS A 800 14.84 0.85 30.20
CA HIS A 800 14.11 1.85 29.42
C HIS A 800 12.64 1.87 29.83
N VAL A 801 12.09 3.08 29.88
CA VAL A 801 10.67 3.33 30.01
C VAL A 801 10.04 3.31 28.62
N PHE A 802 8.94 2.59 28.48
CA PHE A 802 8.04 2.63 27.34
C PHE A 802 6.70 3.17 27.80
N MET A 803 6.24 4.26 27.17
CA MET A 803 4.93 4.85 27.43
C MET A 803 4.10 4.79 26.16
N ALA A 804 2.82 4.46 26.28
CA ALA A 804 1.92 4.42 25.14
C ALA A 804 0.50 4.86 25.50
N TYR A 805 -0.19 5.39 24.50
CA TYR A 805 -1.63 5.61 24.55
C TYR A 805 -2.32 4.66 23.58
N ASN A 806 -3.22 3.85 24.13
CA ASN A 806 -4.02 2.90 23.37
C ASN A 806 -5.50 3.28 23.50
N SER A 807 -6.17 3.41 22.36
CA SER A 807 -7.61 3.62 22.34
C SER A 807 -8.34 2.35 22.78
N CYS A 808 -9.35 2.52 23.62
CA CYS A 808 -10.12 1.42 24.19
C CYS A 808 -11.60 1.46 23.79
N PHE A 809 -11.93 1.95 22.59
CA PHE A 809 -13.33 2.09 22.13
C PHE A 809 -14.15 0.78 22.17
N GLN A 810 -13.54 -0.38 21.94
CA GLN A 810 -14.26 -1.66 22.05
C GLN A 810 -14.59 -2.07 23.49
N VAL A 811 -13.78 -1.65 24.48
CA VAL A 811 -14.11 -1.82 25.90
C VAL A 811 -15.41 -1.07 26.23
N LYS A 812 -15.68 0.03 25.51
CA LYS A 812 -16.91 0.83 25.60
C LYS A 812 -18.09 0.22 24.80
N ASN A 813 -17.85 -0.46 23.68
CA ASN A 813 -18.90 -0.94 22.77
C ASN A 813 -19.48 -2.33 23.10
N LEU A 814 -18.96 -3.04 24.11
CA LEU A 814 -19.60 -4.26 24.65
C LEU A 814 -20.84 -3.95 25.52
N HIS A 815 -21.19 -2.67 25.68
CA HIS A 815 -22.40 -2.21 26.36
C HIS A 815 -23.64 -2.28 25.45
N GLY A 816 -24.30 -3.43 25.45
CA GLY A 816 -25.71 -3.53 25.09
C GLY A 816 -26.60 -3.07 26.26
N GLU A 817 -27.47 -2.08 26.01
CA GLU A 817 -28.72 -1.69 26.71
C GLU A 817 -28.83 -1.58 28.26
N SER A 818 -27.91 -2.07 29.09
CA SER A 818 -27.99 -1.93 30.55
C SER A 818 -27.13 -0.77 31.06
N LYS A 819 -27.75 0.25 31.64
CA LYS A 819 -27.16 1.51 32.16
C LYS A 819 -26.20 1.38 33.37
N LYS A 820 -25.44 0.28 33.54
CA LYS A 820 -24.41 0.17 34.60
C LYS A 820 -23.13 -0.48 34.09
N CYS A 821 -21.99 0.15 34.38
CA CYS A 821 -20.66 -0.42 34.12
C CYS A 821 -20.45 -1.63 35.04
N CYS A 822 -20.36 -2.84 34.50
CA CYS A 822 -20.27 -4.06 35.31
C CYS A 822 -18.83 -4.42 35.72
N TYR A 823 -17.81 -3.90 35.01
CA TYR A 823 -16.42 -4.16 35.32
C TYR A 823 -16.01 -3.39 36.57
N THR A 824 -15.54 -4.12 37.58
CA THR A 824 -15.11 -3.55 38.86
C THR A 824 -13.60 -3.63 39.06
N LYS A 825 -12.93 -4.46 38.28
CA LYS A 825 -11.48 -4.63 38.34
C LYS A 825 -10.88 -4.69 36.95
N ALA A 826 -9.66 -4.19 36.82
CA ALA A 826 -8.83 -4.42 35.66
C ALA A 826 -7.46 -4.95 36.09
N SER A 827 -6.96 -5.96 35.39
CA SER A 827 -5.60 -6.45 35.53
C SER A 827 -4.83 -6.30 34.21
N PHE A 828 -3.56 -5.92 34.31
CA PHE A 828 -2.68 -5.67 33.18
C PHE A 828 -1.39 -6.46 33.38
N GLU A 829 -1.08 -7.35 32.44
CA GLU A 829 0.16 -8.13 32.43
C GLU A 829 1.04 -7.69 31.26
N PHE A 830 2.22 -7.16 31.56
CA PHE A 830 3.19 -6.65 30.60
C PHE A 830 4.25 -7.70 30.30
N TYR A 831 4.66 -7.79 29.04
CA TYR A 831 5.67 -8.75 28.59
C TYR A 831 6.28 -8.32 27.26
N VAL A 832 7.45 -8.87 26.96
CA VAL A 832 8.12 -8.67 25.67
C VAL A 832 7.89 -9.90 24.79
N THR A 833 7.64 -9.71 23.50
CA THR A 833 7.48 -10.80 22.53
C THR A 833 8.40 -10.63 21.34
N ASP A 834 8.80 -11.74 20.74
CA ASP A 834 9.32 -11.78 19.38
C ASP A 834 8.14 -11.83 18.39
N ASP A 835 8.09 -10.92 17.43
CA ASP A 835 6.96 -10.72 16.53
C ASP A 835 6.85 -11.78 15.42
N GLU A 836 7.94 -12.48 15.09
CA GLU A 836 7.95 -13.57 14.10
C GLU A 836 7.41 -14.85 14.72
N THR A 837 7.97 -15.24 15.86
CA THR A 837 7.55 -16.45 16.57
C THR A 837 6.27 -16.24 17.39
N ARG A 838 5.91 -14.98 17.65
CA ARG A 838 4.83 -14.54 18.56
C ARG A 838 4.99 -15.09 19.98
N LYS A 839 6.20 -15.51 20.37
CA LYS A 839 6.49 -16.08 21.70
C LYS A 839 6.91 -14.99 22.67
N LYS A 840 6.50 -15.14 23.94
CA LYS A 840 7.00 -14.32 25.05
C LYS A 840 8.50 -14.58 25.23
N MET A 841 9.27 -13.50 25.35
CA MET A 841 10.71 -13.55 25.56
C MET A 841 10.98 -13.50 27.06
N GLU A 842 11.28 -14.65 27.66
CA GLU A 842 11.54 -14.78 29.10
C GLU A 842 12.88 -14.15 29.54
N THR A 843 13.72 -13.78 28.57
CA THR A 843 15.01 -13.11 28.82
C THR A 843 14.86 -11.69 29.39
N PHE A 844 13.72 -11.04 29.17
CA PHE A 844 13.48 -9.67 29.60
C PHE A 844 12.73 -9.60 30.91
N GLU A 845 13.18 -8.71 31.78
CA GLU A 845 12.57 -8.48 33.08
C GLU A 845 11.78 -7.17 33.05
N VAL A 846 10.49 -7.24 33.36
CA VAL A 846 9.67 -6.04 33.58
C VAL A 846 9.79 -5.65 35.04
N ILE A 847 10.46 -4.52 35.29
CA ILE A 847 10.80 -4.06 36.65
C ILE A 847 9.60 -3.35 37.29
N LYS A 848 8.93 -2.48 36.54
CA LYS A 848 7.78 -1.67 37.00
C LYS A 848 6.77 -1.53 35.88
N CYS A 849 5.51 -1.40 36.26
CA CYS A 849 4.44 -1.05 35.34
C CYS A 849 3.53 0.02 35.94
N GLY A 850 2.88 0.77 35.06
CA GLY A 850 1.93 1.81 35.44
C GLY A 850 0.83 2.03 34.43
N MET A 851 -0.25 2.66 34.91
CA MET A 851 -1.47 2.90 34.16
C MET A 851 -2.16 4.19 34.62
N SER A 852 -2.78 4.90 33.67
CA SER A 852 -3.75 5.95 33.91
C SER A 852 -4.94 5.83 32.95
N LEU A 853 -6.14 6.11 33.47
CA LEU A 853 -7.36 6.25 32.67
C LEU A 853 -7.35 7.64 32.01
N VAL A 854 -7.68 7.71 30.72
CA VAL A 854 -7.75 8.97 29.98
C VAL A 854 -9.22 9.29 29.69
N TYR A 855 -9.60 10.53 29.99
CA TYR A 855 -10.94 11.08 29.82
C TYR A 855 -10.92 12.31 28.89
N VAL A 856 -12.04 12.58 28.21
CA VAL A 856 -12.31 13.85 27.52
C VAL A 856 -12.41 14.95 28.57
N PRO A 857 -11.75 16.10 28.39
CA PRO A 857 -11.89 17.25 29.29
C PRO A 857 -13.33 17.79 29.26
N GLU A 858 -13.86 18.18 30.42
CA GLU A 858 -15.13 18.94 30.50
C GLU A 858 -14.93 20.35 29.89
N ASP A 859 -16.00 20.96 29.37
CA ASP A 859 -15.97 22.12 28.45
C ASP A 859 -15.14 23.34 28.90
N ASP A 860 -14.84 23.50 30.20
CA ASP A 860 -14.03 24.60 30.74
C ASP A 860 -12.51 24.47 30.45
N ASP A 861 -11.96 23.25 30.42
CA ASP A 861 -10.55 23.02 29.96
C ASP A 861 -10.43 23.18 28.44
N CYS A 862 -11.54 23.02 27.72
CA CYS A 862 -11.62 23.20 26.29
C CYS A 862 -11.57 24.69 25.88
N MET A 863 -11.95 25.63 26.77
CA MET A 863 -11.84 27.07 26.53
C MET A 863 -10.38 27.55 26.45
N LEU A 864 -9.46 26.92 27.20
CA LEU A 864 -8.02 27.20 27.14
C LEU A 864 -7.41 26.65 25.83
N LEU A 865 -7.81 25.45 25.41
CA LEU A 865 -7.37 24.82 24.16
C LEU A 865 -7.94 25.47 22.88
N LYS A 866 -9.15 26.06 22.96
CA LYS A 866 -9.81 26.75 21.83
C LYS A 866 -9.29 28.16 21.59
N LYS A 867 -8.70 28.84 22.59
CA LYS A 867 -8.36 30.27 22.49
C LYS A 867 -7.03 30.58 21.79
N THR A 868 -6.10 29.63 21.68
CA THR A 868 -4.73 29.98 21.26
C THR A 868 -4.25 29.38 19.94
N ASN A 869 -4.89 28.36 19.34
CA ASN A 869 -4.34 27.60 18.20
C ASN A 869 -2.86 27.15 18.37
N LEU A 870 -2.33 27.25 19.59
CA LEU A 870 -0.97 26.95 20.03
C LEU A 870 -1.09 26.62 21.52
N VAL A 871 -0.79 25.39 21.91
CA VAL A 871 -0.76 25.01 23.33
C VAL A 871 0.58 25.45 23.89
N GLN A 872 0.63 26.58 24.61
CA GLN A 872 1.76 26.90 25.49
C GLN A 872 1.72 25.96 26.70
N LEU A 873 2.86 25.35 27.05
CA LEU A 873 3.01 24.57 28.28
C LEU A 873 3.05 25.52 29.48
N SER A 874 1.89 25.84 30.06
CA SER A 874 1.85 26.37 31.42
C SER A 874 1.80 25.19 32.40
N MET A 875 2.88 25.01 33.17
CA MET A 875 2.92 24.15 34.34
C MET A 875 1.99 24.73 35.43
N GLU A 876 0.74 24.28 35.49
CA GLU A 876 -0.08 24.45 36.68
C GLU A 876 -0.24 23.11 37.41
N THR A 877 -0.12 23.21 38.72
CA THR A 877 0.07 22.15 39.72
C THR A 877 -0.96 21.03 39.66
N VAL A 878 -0.47 19.80 39.81
CA VAL A 878 -1.17 18.53 40.00
C VAL A 878 -2.42 18.65 40.90
N PRO A 879 -3.62 18.23 40.46
CA PRO A 879 -4.66 17.85 41.41
C PRO A 879 -4.27 16.49 42.00
N SER A 880 -3.85 16.47 43.26
CA SER A 880 -3.57 15.24 44.00
C SER A 880 -4.76 14.29 43.93
N CYS A 881 -4.55 13.02 43.56
CA CYS A 881 -5.56 11.97 43.71
C CYS A 881 -6.05 11.94 45.17
N LYS A 882 -7.26 12.42 45.44
CA LYS A 882 -7.87 12.32 46.77
C LYS A 882 -8.16 10.85 47.07
N LYS A 883 -7.47 10.29 48.08
CA LYS A 883 -7.90 9.05 48.73
C LYS A 883 -9.26 9.30 49.41
N PRO A 884 -10.26 8.43 49.29
CA PRO A 884 -11.48 8.55 50.08
C PRO A 884 -11.20 8.05 51.51
N SER A 885 -11.21 8.95 52.49
CA SER A 885 -11.25 8.62 53.93
C SER A 885 -12.68 8.75 54.45
N CYS A 886 -13.19 7.69 55.06
CA CYS A 886 -14.44 7.69 55.83
C CYS A 886 -14.28 8.42 57.18
N SER A 887 -15.22 9.29 57.53
CA SER A 887 -15.74 9.43 58.91
C SER A 887 -16.95 10.37 58.95
N TYR A 888 -18.00 9.91 59.64
CA TYR A 888 -19.22 10.64 60.02
C TYR A 888 -18.94 11.80 60.99
N GLY A 889 -19.76 12.86 60.93
CA GLY A 889 -19.83 13.90 61.97
C GLY A 889 -20.79 15.03 61.60
N LEU A 890 -21.74 15.30 62.48
CA LEU A 890 -22.90 16.19 62.39
C LEU A 890 -22.57 17.67 62.73
N ASP A 891 -23.55 18.53 62.40
CA ASP A 891 -23.93 19.83 62.99
C ASP A 891 -23.35 21.18 62.48
N ASP A 892 -24.28 21.94 61.88
CA ASP A 892 -24.71 23.33 62.13
C ASP A 892 -23.81 24.59 61.99
N VAL A 893 -24.54 25.63 61.55
CA VAL A 893 -24.45 27.09 61.82
C VAL A 893 -24.06 28.02 60.65
N MET A 894 -24.95 28.99 60.45
CA MET A 894 -24.92 30.22 59.64
C MET A 894 -23.69 31.13 59.89
N ASP A 895 -23.25 31.92 58.91
CA ASP A 895 -23.59 33.37 58.83
C ASP A 895 -22.93 34.10 57.64
N ASP A 896 -23.52 35.27 57.38
CA ASP A 896 -23.37 36.30 56.35
C ASP A 896 -21.98 36.99 56.24
N ASP A 897 -21.63 37.48 55.05
CA ASP A 897 -21.05 38.83 54.83
C ASP A 897 -20.63 39.10 53.36
N ARG A 898 -21.22 40.15 52.77
CA ARG A 898 -20.62 41.00 51.70
C ARG A 898 -19.98 42.24 52.39
N PRO A 899 -19.52 43.34 51.73
CA PRO A 899 -19.32 43.66 50.29
C PRO A 899 -17.99 44.43 49.97
N LYS A 900 -17.70 44.73 48.69
CA LYS A 900 -17.68 46.11 48.11
C LYS A 900 -16.96 46.23 46.75
N ARG A 901 -17.58 47.05 45.88
CA ARG A 901 -17.11 47.56 44.59
C ARG A 901 -16.24 48.81 44.77
N GLY A 902 -15.34 49.08 43.81
CA GLY A 902 -14.71 50.38 43.57
C GLY A 902 -14.62 50.68 42.07
N LEU A 903 -15.16 51.83 41.65
CA LEU A 903 -15.14 52.42 40.31
C LEU A 903 -13.79 53.11 40.01
N CYS A 904 -13.49 53.37 38.72
CA CYS A 904 -13.17 54.74 38.23
C CYS A 904 -13.15 54.87 36.69
N GLN A 905 -13.57 56.06 36.22
CA GLN A 905 -13.82 56.50 34.84
C GLN A 905 -12.64 57.27 34.21
N PHE A 906 -12.71 57.39 32.87
CA PHE A 906 -12.06 58.28 31.88
C PHE A 906 -11.68 59.71 32.30
N VAL A 907 -10.62 60.28 31.68
CA VAL A 907 -10.61 61.56 30.90
C VAL A 907 -9.44 61.54 29.89
N GLY A 908 -9.66 62.07 28.67
CA GLY A 908 -8.67 62.18 27.58
C GLY A 908 -8.08 63.60 27.36
N GLY A 909 -7.23 63.75 26.34
CA GLY A 909 -6.76 65.04 25.84
C GLY A 909 -5.60 64.98 24.82
N GLU A 910 -5.91 65.36 23.58
CA GLU A 910 -5.12 66.19 22.62
C GLU A 910 -3.89 65.64 21.84
N GLU A 911 -4.06 65.60 20.51
CA GLU A 911 -3.07 65.73 19.41
C GLU A 911 -2.56 67.20 19.29
N PRO A 912 -1.58 67.62 18.43
CA PRO A 912 -1.10 67.00 17.17
C PRO A 912 0.44 67.08 16.92
N ASP A 913 0.98 66.38 15.90
CA ASP A 913 1.63 67.05 14.76
C ASP A 913 2.10 66.11 13.64
N CYS A 914 2.10 66.66 12.43
CA CYS A 914 2.11 65.96 11.15
C CYS A 914 3.46 66.18 10.42
N LYS A 915 4.16 65.13 9.93
CA LYS A 915 5.05 65.28 8.75
C LYS A 915 5.02 64.08 7.80
N ARG A 916 4.55 64.41 6.59
CA ARG A 916 4.49 63.64 5.34
C ARG A 916 5.86 63.37 4.71
N LYS A 917 5.96 62.22 4.00
CA LYS A 917 6.50 62.00 2.62
C LYS A 917 6.09 60.57 2.22
N LYS A 918 5.05 60.27 1.42
CA LYS A 918 4.91 60.32 -0.07
C LYS A 918 6.22 59.90 -0.76
N LYS A 919 6.34 58.78 -1.48
CA LYS A 919 5.65 58.20 -2.67
C LYS A 919 6.24 56.77 -2.86
N GLU A 920 5.77 55.79 -3.63
CA GLU A 920 4.69 55.53 -4.58
C GLU A 920 4.67 54.00 -4.81
N LYS A 921 3.48 53.47 -5.12
CA LYS A 921 3.07 52.25 -5.88
C LYS A 921 4.20 51.30 -6.35
N ILE A 922 4.00 49.98 -6.39
CA ILE A 922 3.13 49.23 -7.34
C ILE A 922 2.96 47.77 -6.81
N THR A 923 1.73 47.23 -6.99
CA THR A 923 1.29 45.83 -7.19
C THR A 923 2.38 44.74 -7.15
N VAL A 924 2.24 43.63 -6.41
CA VAL A 924 1.19 42.59 -6.46
C VAL A 924 0.86 42.08 -5.06
#